data_AF-A0A353KXC4-F1
#
_entry.id   AF-A0A353KXC4-F1
#
_cell.length_a   1.000
_cell.length_b   1.000
_cell.length_c   1.000
_cell.angle_alpha   90.00
_cell.angle_beta   90.00
_cell.angle_gamma   90.00
#
_symmetry.space_group_name_H-M   'P 1'
#
loop_
_entity.id
_entity.type
_entity.pdbx_description
1 polymer ?
#
loop_
_entity_poly.entity_id
_entity_poly.type
_entity_poly.pdbx_seq_one_letter_code
_entity_poly.pdbx_strand_id
1 'polypeptide(L)'
;MSKVIAILLIIIPFFVIAQEKQNNSPGSEILIDTPNRIDISKDSVIPITVYIHDSNSSLYQNDLSYVNVSMKCASETVFDSPITFDNLSHNDFLQLFDSYSLEDVEWGSQSFLDALPTNDETNTVLFTADENWGIPPVPIVEITKPYFYFNLNIPFNVWSNYLCNDSVIDINVYVSVDYDTDTEISFRVFISNLSIPKLPNWYRGDTHFHTYFTQNTAENGFPLAASKVAAKHLGLDWITTTDHSCDFDNYGSGMYDNWARLGSEVLNLNNEDSSMVFIRGIEASVNNSQGDLVHCLVSPSPTDPFSLPYVLDAGGDLSSTNISIDMLLDSLEKYDGFGYAAHPFSEGDKLSSIIGGNVWNICDSLSPQNNEPALNLGNVIWNNLEATSDVYSYTDGNVIKHNLMGGQVWNLWYTLTSTDAGTELWNPYHEEEPYGFVELPETDYMHTSYRLAQNMEAYGFIVRKGLKAKFNNAAVSHYKFFLSGGSDSHGSFNFSNTDYVYTGVSGTMENNIPGSLSTLVYCPNGMDKNGKNVLTALKNGHSLMSSGPILSMTITCDSLNVFPGDDLSTENLNEENIFIHLQAISNNDYGNLDIATFVIETKDSSIYYSVDISGGQFTISLADFYNTIFSTNNYPENQYIAIRAFIETNKVYSEQQALLHRKNSEKYHSYTNPIWIKTNLLTTVFEQNSDIIRIYPNPTENLIYIDKTYAQDIESIIITSLDGKICNSTFDCKHDKICIDISCLSKGIYNLQIQSQQKIIIKKLVKT
;
A
#
# COMPACT_ATOMS: atom_id res chain seq x y z
N MET A 1 -38.26 27.51 49.69
CA MET A 1 -39.06 26.27 49.71
C MET A 1 -39.82 26.23 48.39
N SER A 2 -39.73 25.25 47.50
CA SER A 2 -39.29 23.86 47.59
C SER A 2 -38.76 23.44 46.22
N LYS A 3 -37.53 22.91 46.18
CA LYS A 3 -36.99 22.15 45.04
C LYS A 3 -37.74 20.82 44.98
N VAL A 4 -38.26 20.44 43.82
CA VAL A 4 -38.55 19.04 43.52
C VAL A 4 -37.61 18.64 42.39
N ILE A 5 -36.56 17.94 42.78
CA ILE A 5 -35.63 17.24 41.89
C ILE A 5 -36.34 15.95 41.50
N ALA A 6 -36.70 15.80 40.23
CA ALA A 6 -37.05 14.50 39.68
C ALA A 6 -35.73 13.76 39.41
N ILE A 7 -35.39 12.82 40.28
CA ILE A 7 -34.30 11.87 40.09
C ILE A 7 -34.81 10.86 39.06
N LEU A 8 -34.35 10.94 37.81
CA LEU A 8 -34.37 9.79 36.91
C LEU A 8 -33.27 8.84 37.41
N LEU A 9 -33.69 7.77 38.08
CA LEU A 9 -32.84 6.61 38.35
C LEU A 9 -32.59 5.93 36.99
N ILE A 10 -31.47 6.24 36.36
CA ILE A 10 -30.87 5.36 35.36
C ILE A 10 -30.39 4.15 36.16
N ILE A 11 -31.11 3.05 36.06
CA ILE A 11 -30.67 1.76 36.57
C ILE A 11 -29.56 1.30 35.61
N ILE A 12 -28.32 1.64 35.94
CA ILE A 12 -27.16 0.96 35.38
C ILE A 12 -27.14 -0.42 36.05
N PRO A 13 -27.28 -1.54 35.32
CA PRO A 13 -27.06 -2.84 35.93
C PRO A 13 -25.59 -2.89 36.35
N PHE A 14 -25.36 -2.94 37.67
CA PHE A 14 -24.07 -3.35 38.22
C PHE A 14 -23.87 -4.82 37.83
N PHE A 15 -23.22 -5.06 36.70
CA PHE A 15 -22.60 -6.35 36.44
C PHE A 15 -21.43 -6.51 37.41
N VAL A 16 -21.45 -7.63 38.12
CA VAL A 16 -20.32 -8.10 38.91
C VAL A 16 -19.21 -8.36 37.91
N ILE A 17 -18.10 -7.63 38.03
CA ILE A 17 -16.88 -7.83 37.24
C ILE A 17 -16.29 -9.19 37.63
N ALA A 18 -16.81 -10.25 37.01
CA ALA A 18 -15.97 -11.34 36.55
C ALA A 18 -15.15 -10.79 35.36
N GLN A 19 -13.99 -11.36 35.11
CA GLN A 19 -13.12 -10.99 33.99
C GLN A 19 -13.87 -11.28 32.68
N GLU A 20 -14.69 -10.33 32.22
CA GLU A 20 -15.50 -10.44 31.00
C GLU A 20 -14.57 -10.22 29.80
N LYS A 21 -14.63 -11.18 28.87
CA LYS A 21 -13.96 -11.17 27.57
C LYS A 21 -14.38 -9.93 26.78
N GLN A 22 -13.51 -9.37 25.95
CA GLN A 22 -13.79 -8.18 25.13
C GLN A 22 -14.62 -8.49 23.87
N ASN A 23 -15.57 -9.45 23.92
CA ASN A 23 -16.44 -9.68 22.78
C ASN A 23 -17.55 -8.63 22.77
N ASN A 24 -17.51 -7.77 21.75
CA ASN A 24 -18.12 -6.45 21.76
C ASN A 24 -19.03 -6.17 20.56
N SER A 25 -19.34 -7.15 19.71
CA SER A 25 -20.36 -6.94 18.67
C SER A 25 -21.76 -6.88 19.33
N PRO A 26 -22.63 -5.93 18.94
CA PRO A 26 -23.98 -5.81 19.49
C PRO A 26 -25.00 -6.78 18.86
N GLY A 27 -24.59 -7.84 18.15
CA GLY A 27 -25.52 -8.76 17.49
C GLY A 27 -24.90 -9.69 16.45
N SER A 28 -25.77 -10.35 15.68
CA SER A 28 -25.33 -11.12 14.52
C SER A 28 -25.26 -10.25 13.28
N GLU A 29 -24.20 -10.41 12.48
CA GLU A 29 -23.97 -9.65 11.26
C GLU A 29 -23.82 -10.58 10.05
N ILE A 30 -24.38 -10.16 8.91
CA ILE A 30 -24.23 -10.84 7.62
C ILE A 30 -23.35 -9.97 6.74
N LEU A 31 -22.13 -10.44 6.52
CA LEU A 31 -21.13 -9.81 5.68
C LEU A 31 -21.09 -10.53 4.33
N ILE A 32 -21.13 -9.76 3.25
CA ILE A 32 -21.04 -10.27 1.88
C ILE A 32 -19.93 -9.53 1.18
N ASP A 33 -19.11 -10.23 0.41
CA ASP A 33 -18.03 -9.59 -0.34
C ASP A 33 -17.67 -10.32 -1.63
N THR A 34 -17.09 -9.56 -2.56
CA THR A 34 -16.56 -10.05 -3.84
C THR A 34 -15.44 -9.13 -4.34
N PRO A 35 -14.35 -9.65 -4.91
CA PRO A 35 -13.27 -8.83 -5.48
C PRO A 35 -13.78 -7.78 -6.46
N ASN A 36 -13.34 -6.53 -6.32
CA ASN A 36 -13.69 -5.47 -7.26
C ASN A 36 -13.07 -5.67 -8.65
N ARG A 37 -12.12 -6.60 -8.79
CA ARG A 37 -11.37 -6.81 -10.02
C ARG A 37 -11.14 -8.28 -10.28
N ILE A 38 -11.31 -8.67 -11.54
CA ILE A 38 -10.98 -10.00 -12.04
C ILE A 38 -10.02 -9.87 -13.23
N ASP A 39 -8.87 -10.53 -13.11
CA ASP A 39 -7.94 -10.76 -14.22
C ASP A 39 -8.33 -12.06 -14.94
N ILE A 40 -9.08 -11.92 -16.04
CA ILE A 40 -9.60 -13.05 -16.83
C ILE A 40 -8.49 -13.97 -17.39
N SER A 41 -7.23 -13.51 -17.41
CA SER A 41 -6.10 -14.32 -17.86
C SER A 41 -5.60 -15.32 -16.81
N LYS A 42 -5.95 -15.14 -15.53
CA LYS A 42 -5.51 -15.98 -14.42
C LYS A 42 -6.63 -16.83 -13.85
N ASP A 43 -7.75 -16.17 -13.55
CA ASP A 43 -8.89 -16.79 -12.93
C ASP A 43 -10.15 -16.40 -13.67
N SER A 44 -11.03 -17.38 -13.83
CA SER A 44 -12.22 -17.28 -14.66
C SER A 44 -13.50 -17.39 -13.84
N VAL A 45 -13.41 -17.46 -12.51
CA VAL A 45 -14.58 -17.39 -11.62
C VAL A 45 -14.73 -16.01 -10.98
N ILE A 46 -15.94 -15.68 -10.55
CA ILE A 46 -16.20 -14.58 -9.63
C ILE A 46 -16.58 -15.18 -8.27
N PRO A 47 -15.71 -15.07 -7.24
CA PRO A 47 -16.03 -15.54 -5.90
C PRO A 47 -16.96 -14.55 -5.20
N ILE A 48 -17.99 -15.07 -4.54
CA ILE A 48 -18.92 -14.33 -3.68
C ILE A 48 -18.90 -15.03 -2.33
N THR A 49 -18.38 -14.34 -1.32
CA THR A 49 -18.36 -14.88 0.04
C THR A 49 -19.53 -14.33 0.83
N VAL A 50 -20.25 -15.24 1.51
CA VAL A 50 -21.24 -14.90 2.53
C VAL A 50 -20.70 -15.39 3.86
N TYR A 51 -20.63 -14.49 4.84
CA TYR A 51 -20.11 -14.74 6.17
C TYR A 51 -21.12 -14.23 7.20
N ILE A 52 -21.61 -15.13 8.04
CA ILE A 52 -22.49 -14.82 9.16
C ILE A 52 -21.69 -14.96 10.44
N HIS A 53 -21.74 -13.91 11.24
CA HIS A 53 -20.95 -13.74 12.44
C HIS A 53 -21.85 -13.50 13.67
N ASP A 54 -21.39 -13.94 14.84
CA ASP A 54 -22.01 -13.79 16.17
C ASP A 54 -23.50 -14.18 16.25
N SER A 55 -23.88 -15.25 15.54
CA SER A 55 -25.25 -15.79 15.52
C SER A 55 -25.69 -16.46 16.83
N ASN A 56 -24.83 -16.53 17.85
CA ASN A 56 -25.14 -17.13 19.16
C ASN A 56 -25.91 -16.18 20.11
N SER A 57 -26.44 -15.07 19.60
CA SER A 57 -27.21 -14.09 20.37
C SER A 57 -28.68 -14.50 20.51
N SER A 58 -29.24 -14.34 21.72
CA SER A 58 -30.68 -14.60 21.95
C SER A 58 -31.60 -13.52 21.35
N LEU A 59 -31.05 -12.47 20.74
CA LEU A 59 -31.78 -11.35 20.16
C LEU A 59 -32.02 -11.48 18.65
N TYR A 60 -31.29 -12.38 17.97
CA TYR A 60 -31.32 -12.56 16.52
C TYR A 60 -31.58 -14.02 16.19
N GLN A 61 -32.35 -14.29 15.14
CA GLN A 61 -32.66 -15.62 14.63
C GLN A 61 -32.15 -15.70 13.19
N ASN A 62 -30.97 -16.29 13.01
CA ASN A 62 -30.36 -16.46 11.69
C ASN A 62 -30.90 -17.72 11.01
N ASP A 63 -32.20 -17.73 10.72
CA ASP A 63 -32.89 -18.79 10.00
C ASP A 63 -32.69 -18.59 8.49
N LEU A 64 -31.51 -18.95 8.00
CA LEU A 64 -31.10 -18.72 6.62
C LEU A 64 -31.92 -19.61 5.67
N SER A 65 -32.67 -18.97 4.75
CA SER A 65 -33.56 -19.66 3.81
C SER A 65 -32.89 -19.89 2.46
N TYR A 66 -32.48 -18.81 1.78
CA TYR A 66 -31.82 -18.87 0.49
C TYR A 66 -30.90 -17.67 0.25
N VAL A 67 -29.99 -17.82 -0.70
CA VAL A 67 -29.18 -16.74 -1.26
C VAL A 67 -29.44 -16.65 -2.75
N ASN A 68 -29.66 -15.43 -3.23
CA ASN A 68 -29.85 -15.10 -4.64
C ASN A 68 -28.76 -14.17 -5.13
N VAL A 69 -28.15 -14.53 -6.27
CA VAL A 69 -27.16 -13.73 -6.97
C VAL A 69 -27.76 -13.34 -8.31
N SER A 70 -27.94 -12.05 -8.52
CA SER A 70 -28.36 -11.47 -9.80
C SER A 70 -27.23 -10.66 -10.40
N MET A 71 -27.10 -10.66 -11.72
CA MET A 71 -26.05 -9.93 -12.44
C MET A 71 -26.65 -9.11 -13.57
N LYS A 72 -25.93 -8.04 -13.93
CA LYS A 72 -26.20 -7.26 -15.15
C LYS A 72 -24.92 -6.64 -15.68
N CYS A 73 -24.98 -6.18 -16.93
CA CYS A 73 -23.99 -5.22 -17.39
C CYS A 73 -24.09 -3.94 -16.56
N ALA A 74 -22.97 -3.37 -16.13
CA ALA A 74 -22.97 -2.18 -15.28
C ALA A 74 -23.56 -0.92 -15.94
N SER A 75 -23.59 -0.88 -17.28
CA SER A 75 -24.24 0.21 -18.03
C SER A 75 -25.77 0.10 -18.10
N GLU A 76 -26.36 -1.02 -17.66
CA GLU A 76 -27.81 -1.21 -17.59
C GLU A 76 -28.34 -0.81 -16.20
N THR A 77 -29.65 -0.57 -16.09
CA THR A 77 -30.29 -0.11 -14.84
C THR A 77 -31.17 -1.16 -14.17
N VAL A 78 -31.28 -2.37 -14.74
CA VAL A 78 -32.15 -3.43 -14.23
C VAL A 78 -31.37 -4.72 -14.13
N PHE A 79 -31.42 -5.38 -12.98
CA PHE A 79 -30.83 -6.70 -12.78
C PHE A 79 -31.68 -7.78 -13.44
N ASP A 80 -31.02 -8.81 -13.97
CA ASP A 80 -31.71 -10.02 -14.42
C ASP A 80 -32.26 -10.81 -13.23
N SER A 81 -33.04 -11.86 -13.54
CA SER A 81 -33.48 -12.82 -12.52
C SER A 81 -32.28 -13.53 -11.88
N PRO A 82 -32.43 -14.04 -10.63
CA PRO A 82 -31.37 -14.76 -9.95
C PRO A 82 -30.78 -15.87 -10.82
N ILE A 83 -29.46 -16.03 -10.75
CA ILE A 83 -28.74 -17.11 -11.40
C ILE A 83 -29.14 -18.42 -10.71
N THR A 84 -29.58 -19.41 -11.48
CA THR A 84 -29.92 -20.73 -10.97
C THR A 84 -28.97 -21.80 -11.50
N PHE A 85 -28.82 -22.87 -10.71
CA PHE A 85 -27.95 -24.00 -11.03
C PHE A 85 -28.73 -25.32 -11.05
N ASP A 86 -30.05 -25.28 -11.23
CA ASP A 86 -30.97 -26.42 -11.32
C ASP A 86 -30.56 -27.47 -12.36
N ASN A 87 -29.85 -27.03 -13.40
CA ASN A 87 -29.33 -27.91 -14.46
C ASN A 87 -28.07 -28.70 -14.06
N LEU A 88 -27.42 -28.36 -12.94
CA LEU A 88 -26.26 -29.10 -12.42
C LEU A 88 -26.70 -30.32 -11.61
N SER A 89 -25.86 -31.36 -11.58
CA SER A 89 -26.00 -32.39 -10.55
C SER A 89 -25.65 -31.78 -9.18
N HIS A 90 -26.23 -32.31 -8.10
CA HIS A 90 -25.92 -31.83 -6.76
C HIS A 90 -24.40 -31.84 -6.44
N ASN A 91 -23.67 -32.84 -6.92
CA ASN A 91 -22.21 -32.89 -6.74
C ASN A 91 -21.48 -31.80 -7.52
N ASP A 92 -21.91 -31.49 -8.74
CA ASP A 92 -21.29 -30.41 -9.53
C ASP A 92 -21.67 -29.03 -8.96
N PHE A 93 -22.86 -28.89 -8.38
CA PHE A 93 -23.26 -27.71 -7.63
C PHE A 93 -22.38 -27.49 -6.39
N LEU A 94 -22.13 -28.54 -5.60
CA LEU A 94 -21.23 -28.44 -4.46
C LEU A 94 -19.78 -28.10 -4.84
N GLN A 95 -19.35 -28.39 -6.09
CA GLN A 95 -18.04 -27.96 -6.59
C GLN A 95 -17.93 -26.46 -6.87
N LEU A 96 -19.05 -25.72 -6.85
CA LEU A 96 -19.03 -24.26 -6.92
C LEU A 96 -18.50 -23.62 -5.62
N PHE A 97 -18.39 -24.38 -4.54
CA PHE A 97 -17.90 -23.89 -3.25
C PHE A 97 -16.48 -24.42 -2.99
N ASP A 98 -15.48 -23.53 -3.04
CA ASP A 98 -14.06 -23.89 -2.85
C ASP A 98 -13.58 -23.76 -1.39
N SER A 99 -14.32 -23.00 -0.58
CA SER A 99 -14.04 -22.73 0.82
C SER A 99 -15.33 -22.47 1.58
N TYR A 100 -15.45 -23.05 2.76
CA TYR A 100 -16.64 -22.94 3.62
C TYR A 100 -16.33 -23.38 5.05
N SER A 101 -17.17 -22.97 5.99
CA SER A 101 -17.03 -23.32 7.40
C SER A 101 -17.24 -24.82 7.64
N LEU A 102 -16.39 -25.38 8.51
CA LEU A 102 -16.51 -26.74 9.01
C LEU A 102 -16.95 -26.70 10.48
N GLU A 103 -17.53 -27.78 10.98
CA GLU A 103 -17.90 -27.85 12.40
C GLU A 103 -16.65 -27.75 13.28
N ASP A 104 -16.61 -26.73 14.14
CA ASP A 104 -15.56 -26.51 15.12
C ASP A 104 -16.17 -26.04 16.44
N VAL A 105 -16.25 -26.95 17.40
CA VAL A 105 -16.85 -26.70 18.72
C VAL A 105 -16.00 -25.72 19.55
N GLU A 106 -14.68 -25.68 19.34
CA GLU A 106 -13.78 -24.81 20.11
C GLU A 106 -13.87 -23.37 19.62
N TRP A 107 -13.92 -23.17 18.30
CA TRP A 107 -14.15 -21.84 17.70
C TRP A 107 -15.60 -21.38 17.84
N GLY A 108 -16.54 -22.33 17.77
CA GLY A 108 -17.94 -22.03 17.53
C GLY A 108 -18.23 -21.84 16.04
N SER A 109 -17.71 -22.69 15.17
CA SER A 109 -18.07 -22.71 13.75
C SER A 109 -19.11 -23.80 13.44
N GLN A 110 -20.13 -23.44 12.67
CA GLN A 110 -21.16 -24.36 12.15
C GLN A 110 -20.79 -24.83 10.75
N SER A 111 -20.98 -26.12 10.46
CA SER A 111 -20.71 -26.66 9.12
C SER A 111 -21.68 -26.12 8.06
N PHE A 112 -21.12 -25.62 6.96
CA PHE A 112 -21.88 -25.28 5.75
C PHE A 112 -22.57 -26.49 5.11
N LEU A 113 -21.92 -27.66 5.11
CA LEU A 113 -22.49 -28.85 4.47
C LEU A 113 -23.67 -29.42 5.26
N ASP A 114 -23.66 -29.27 6.58
CA ASP A 114 -24.79 -29.68 7.45
C ASP A 114 -26.02 -28.77 7.26
N ALA A 115 -25.86 -27.60 6.63
CA ALA A 115 -26.96 -26.73 6.20
C ALA A 115 -27.72 -27.25 4.96
N LEU A 116 -27.24 -28.35 4.35
CA LEU A 116 -27.82 -28.98 3.16
C LEU A 116 -28.13 -27.97 2.02
N PRO A 117 -27.10 -27.25 1.52
CA PRO A 117 -27.27 -26.34 0.39
C PRO A 117 -27.64 -27.13 -0.88
N THR A 118 -28.70 -26.73 -1.57
CA THR A 118 -29.16 -27.36 -2.81
C THR A 118 -29.30 -26.33 -3.92
N ASN A 119 -29.09 -26.79 -5.15
CA ASN A 119 -29.52 -26.05 -6.33
C ASN A 119 -31.05 -26.09 -6.43
N ASP A 120 -31.63 -24.99 -6.91
CA ASP A 120 -33.07 -24.76 -7.00
C ASP A 120 -33.44 -24.08 -8.33
N GLU A 121 -34.70 -24.19 -8.76
CA GLU A 121 -35.19 -23.59 -10.01
C GLU A 121 -35.48 -22.08 -9.90
N THR A 122 -35.53 -21.55 -8.68
CA THR A 122 -35.80 -20.13 -8.41
C THR A 122 -34.66 -19.41 -7.69
N ASN A 123 -33.87 -20.14 -6.89
CA ASN A 123 -32.83 -19.56 -6.05
C ASN A 123 -31.42 -20.01 -6.46
N THR A 124 -30.42 -19.15 -6.19
CA THR A 124 -29.01 -19.48 -6.45
C THR A 124 -28.51 -20.57 -5.50
N VAL A 125 -28.83 -20.45 -4.21
CA VAL A 125 -28.57 -21.46 -3.18
C VAL A 125 -29.79 -21.53 -2.27
N LEU A 126 -30.37 -22.72 -2.09
CA LEU A 126 -31.46 -22.98 -1.15
C LEU A 126 -30.94 -23.84 0.01
N PHE A 127 -31.28 -23.50 1.25
CA PHE A 127 -30.92 -24.28 2.45
C PHE A 127 -32.09 -25.13 2.92
N THR A 128 -31.82 -26.40 3.24
CA THR A 128 -32.88 -27.41 3.44
C THR A 128 -32.69 -28.29 4.67
N ALA A 129 -31.85 -27.85 5.61
CA ALA A 129 -31.56 -28.61 6.83
C ALA A 129 -32.78 -28.71 7.77
N ASP A 130 -33.66 -27.73 7.76
CA ASP A 130 -34.90 -27.68 8.54
C ASP A 130 -36.02 -26.98 7.75
N GLU A 131 -37.21 -26.90 8.33
CA GLU A 131 -38.35 -26.14 7.82
C GLU A 131 -38.91 -25.24 8.94
N ASN A 132 -39.21 -23.98 8.59
CA ASN A 132 -39.88 -23.08 9.51
C ASN A 132 -41.33 -23.54 9.80
N TRP A 133 -42.00 -22.88 10.75
CA TRP A 133 -43.40 -23.19 11.09
C TRP A 133 -44.42 -22.42 10.24
N GLY A 134 -44.00 -21.89 9.09
CA GLY A 134 -44.84 -21.19 8.13
C GLY A 134 -45.88 -22.07 7.45
N ILE A 135 -46.88 -21.45 6.80
CA ILE A 135 -47.85 -22.15 5.96
C ILE A 135 -47.94 -21.45 4.59
N PRO A 136 -47.35 -22.04 3.52
CA PRO A 136 -46.59 -23.30 3.52
C PRO A 136 -45.26 -23.19 4.29
N PRO A 137 -44.69 -24.32 4.78
CA PRO A 137 -43.35 -24.34 5.38
C PRO A 137 -42.31 -23.84 4.37
N VAL A 138 -41.31 -23.11 4.87
CA VAL A 138 -40.17 -22.61 4.11
C VAL A 138 -38.93 -23.39 4.57
N PRO A 139 -38.17 -23.99 3.65
CA PRO A 139 -36.88 -24.59 3.96
C PRO A 139 -35.91 -23.55 4.52
N ILE A 140 -35.22 -23.90 5.61
CA ILE A 140 -34.24 -23.04 6.28
C ILE A 140 -33.06 -23.87 6.83
N VAL A 141 -32.05 -23.17 7.34
CA VAL A 141 -31.10 -23.66 8.33
C VAL A 141 -31.03 -22.66 9.49
N GLU A 142 -31.14 -23.14 10.72
CA GLU A 142 -30.89 -22.31 11.90
C GLU A 142 -29.37 -22.19 12.10
N ILE A 143 -28.81 -20.98 11.98
CA ILE A 143 -27.40 -20.72 12.31
C ILE A 143 -27.31 -20.38 13.80
N THR A 144 -26.80 -21.33 14.58
CA THR A 144 -26.76 -21.23 16.06
C THR A 144 -25.37 -20.97 16.62
N LYS A 145 -24.35 -21.05 15.77
CA LYS A 145 -22.94 -20.89 16.16
C LYS A 145 -22.40 -19.52 15.74
N PRO A 146 -21.41 -18.97 16.46
CA PRO A 146 -20.80 -17.68 16.12
C PRO A 146 -20.29 -17.53 14.68
N TYR A 147 -19.84 -18.61 14.03
CA TYR A 147 -19.23 -18.51 12.69
C TYR A 147 -19.86 -19.47 11.68
N PHE A 148 -20.36 -18.93 10.57
CA PHE A 148 -20.81 -19.69 9.41
C PHE A 148 -20.41 -18.95 8.14
N TYR A 149 -19.77 -19.61 7.18
CA TYR A 149 -19.44 -18.95 5.91
C TYR A 149 -19.34 -19.94 4.75
N PHE A 150 -19.47 -19.41 3.55
CA PHE A 150 -19.15 -20.11 2.31
C PHE A 150 -18.72 -19.13 1.23
N ASN A 151 -17.86 -19.60 0.32
CA ASN A 151 -17.49 -18.89 -0.90
C ASN A 151 -18.11 -19.57 -2.11
N LEU A 152 -19.01 -18.88 -2.81
CA LEU A 152 -19.66 -19.32 -4.03
C LEU A 152 -18.90 -18.78 -5.25
N ASN A 153 -18.36 -19.68 -6.07
CA ASN A 153 -17.67 -19.31 -7.31
C ASN A 153 -18.64 -19.34 -8.49
N ILE A 154 -18.97 -18.17 -9.03
CA ILE A 154 -19.75 -18.07 -10.26
C ILE A 154 -18.85 -18.42 -11.46
N PRO A 155 -19.17 -19.47 -12.25
CA PRO A 155 -18.30 -19.92 -13.34
C PRO A 155 -18.26 -18.97 -14.54
N PHE A 156 -17.15 -18.97 -15.28
CA PHE A 156 -16.97 -18.17 -16.50
C PHE A 156 -18.14 -18.26 -17.48
N ASN A 157 -18.58 -19.47 -17.80
CA ASN A 157 -19.66 -19.71 -18.76
C ASN A 157 -21.03 -19.16 -18.29
N VAL A 158 -21.15 -18.77 -17.03
CA VAL A 158 -22.33 -18.12 -16.47
C VAL A 158 -22.14 -16.60 -16.49
N TRP A 159 -21.13 -16.08 -15.79
CA TRP A 159 -21.00 -14.62 -15.65
C TRP A 159 -20.59 -13.91 -16.95
N SER A 160 -19.93 -14.60 -17.89
CA SER A 160 -19.54 -14.00 -19.17
C SER A 160 -20.74 -13.58 -20.03
N ASN A 161 -21.95 -14.07 -19.75
CA ASN A 161 -23.17 -13.63 -20.42
C ASN A 161 -23.57 -12.18 -20.05
N TYR A 162 -23.08 -11.68 -18.91
CA TYR A 162 -23.35 -10.31 -18.43
C TYR A 162 -22.22 -9.33 -18.78
N LEU A 163 -21.16 -9.82 -19.45
CA LEU A 163 -20.03 -8.99 -19.84
C LEU A 163 -20.41 -8.09 -21.02
N CYS A 164 -20.33 -6.78 -20.81
CA CYS A 164 -20.57 -5.79 -21.85
C CYS A 164 -19.28 -5.10 -22.33
N ASN A 165 -19.42 -4.19 -23.30
CA ASN A 165 -18.28 -3.54 -23.97
C ASN A 165 -17.34 -2.81 -23.00
N ASP A 166 -17.86 -2.31 -21.87
CA ASP A 166 -17.06 -1.62 -20.85
C ASP A 166 -16.28 -2.57 -19.94
N SER A 167 -16.52 -3.88 -20.04
CA SER A 167 -15.91 -4.91 -19.20
C SER A 167 -16.17 -4.71 -17.70
N VAL A 168 -17.38 -4.26 -17.35
CA VAL A 168 -17.81 -4.05 -15.95
C VAL A 168 -19.15 -4.74 -15.72
N ILE A 169 -19.26 -5.48 -14.62
CA ILE A 169 -20.46 -6.22 -14.21
C ILE A 169 -20.90 -5.68 -12.86
N ASP A 170 -22.21 -5.47 -12.70
CA ASP A 170 -22.79 -5.25 -11.39
C ASP A 170 -23.39 -6.57 -10.90
N ILE A 171 -23.23 -6.83 -9.60
CA ILE A 171 -23.71 -8.03 -8.91
C ILE A 171 -24.61 -7.57 -7.77
N ASN A 172 -25.79 -8.14 -7.65
CA ASN A 172 -26.67 -7.98 -6.50
C ASN A 172 -26.75 -9.32 -5.77
N VAL A 173 -26.56 -9.29 -4.46
CA VAL A 173 -26.66 -10.45 -3.59
C VAL A 173 -27.75 -10.19 -2.57
N TYR A 174 -28.76 -11.06 -2.56
CA TYR A 174 -29.86 -11.05 -1.61
C TYR A 174 -29.80 -12.30 -0.74
N VAL A 175 -29.72 -12.11 0.57
CA VAL A 175 -29.69 -13.16 1.59
C VAL A 175 -31.00 -13.11 2.35
N SER A 176 -31.80 -14.17 2.20
CA SER A 176 -33.07 -14.28 2.90
C SER A 176 -32.91 -14.96 4.25
N VAL A 177 -33.33 -14.26 5.30
CA VAL A 177 -33.32 -14.77 6.66
C VAL A 177 -34.74 -14.68 7.20
N ASP A 178 -35.27 -15.81 7.65
CA ASP A 178 -36.59 -15.84 8.24
C ASP A 178 -36.58 -15.19 9.63
N TYR A 179 -37.69 -14.54 9.99
CA TYR A 179 -37.88 -13.81 11.25
C TYR A 179 -36.95 -12.62 11.54
N ASP A 180 -35.95 -12.35 10.69
CA ASP A 180 -35.08 -11.19 10.75
C ASP A 180 -35.13 -10.35 9.45
N THR A 181 -34.30 -9.30 9.36
CA THR A 181 -34.26 -8.44 8.17
C THR A 181 -33.32 -9.06 7.13
N ASP A 182 -33.85 -9.29 5.94
CA ASP A 182 -33.04 -9.74 4.80
C ASP A 182 -31.89 -8.76 4.51
N THR A 183 -30.78 -9.29 4.02
CA THR A 183 -29.61 -8.49 3.62
C THR A 183 -29.52 -8.44 2.11
N GLU A 184 -29.43 -7.25 1.53
CA GLU A 184 -29.26 -7.03 0.10
C GLU A 184 -28.09 -6.08 -0.14
N ILE A 185 -27.10 -6.50 -0.93
CA ILE A 185 -25.90 -5.70 -1.22
C ILE A 185 -25.57 -5.77 -2.71
N SER A 186 -25.19 -4.62 -3.29
CA SER A 186 -24.75 -4.53 -4.68
C SER A 186 -23.26 -4.19 -4.79
N PHE A 187 -22.58 -4.90 -5.68
CA PHE A 187 -21.16 -4.78 -5.94
C PHE A 187 -20.89 -4.44 -7.40
N ARG A 188 -19.74 -3.84 -7.67
CA ARG A 188 -19.24 -3.61 -9.04
C ARG A 188 -17.92 -4.33 -9.23
N VAL A 189 -17.81 -5.08 -10.31
CA VAL A 189 -16.61 -5.86 -10.65
C VAL A 189 -16.06 -5.40 -12.00
N PHE A 190 -14.81 -4.92 -11.98
CA PHE A 190 -14.05 -4.49 -13.14
C PHE A 190 -13.27 -5.68 -13.72
N ILE A 191 -13.62 -6.08 -14.95
CA ILE A 191 -12.98 -7.19 -15.65
C ILE A 191 -11.83 -6.65 -16.51
N SER A 192 -10.62 -7.14 -16.27
CA SER A 192 -9.44 -6.75 -17.05
C SER A 192 -8.81 -7.97 -17.73
N ASN A 193 -8.34 -7.76 -18.96
CA ASN A 193 -7.47 -8.71 -19.65
C ASN A 193 -5.98 -8.36 -19.48
N LEU A 194 -5.69 -7.31 -18.72
CA LEU A 194 -4.35 -6.88 -18.37
C LEU A 194 -4.06 -7.29 -16.94
N SER A 195 -3.03 -8.11 -16.75
CA SER A 195 -2.50 -8.32 -15.42
C SER A 195 -2.02 -6.99 -14.82
N ILE A 196 -2.15 -6.88 -13.50
CA ILE A 196 -1.50 -5.81 -12.73
C ILE A 196 -0.01 -5.73 -13.12
N PRO A 197 0.61 -4.54 -13.21
CA PRO A 197 2.03 -4.41 -13.47
C PRO A 197 2.86 -5.36 -12.59
N LYS A 198 3.83 -6.05 -13.21
CA LYS A 198 4.74 -7.00 -12.55
C LYS A 198 6.18 -6.77 -13.03
N LEU A 199 7.13 -6.95 -12.12
CA LEU A 199 8.57 -6.98 -12.42
C LEU A 199 9.17 -8.33 -12.01
N PRO A 200 10.18 -8.86 -12.73
CA PRO A 200 10.84 -10.09 -12.34
C PRO A 200 11.41 -10.01 -10.91
N ASN A 201 11.19 -11.06 -10.12
CA ASN A 201 11.61 -11.18 -8.72
C ASN A 201 10.99 -10.16 -7.75
N TRP A 202 10.07 -9.31 -8.20
CA TRP A 202 9.30 -8.43 -7.34
C TRP A 202 7.94 -9.06 -7.07
N TYR A 203 7.59 -9.17 -5.79
CA TYR A 203 6.34 -9.79 -5.34
C TYR A 203 5.49 -8.75 -4.62
N ARG A 204 4.27 -8.56 -5.11
CA ARG A 204 3.31 -7.57 -4.59
C ARG A 204 2.55 -8.15 -3.41
N GLY A 205 2.47 -7.39 -2.33
CA GLY A 205 1.62 -7.76 -1.22
C GLY A 205 1.12 -6.59 -0.43
N ASP A 206 0.34 -6.93 0.58
CA ASP A 206 -0.27 -6.00 1.51
C ASP A 206 0.26 -6.29 2.92
N THR A 207 0.72 -5.24 3.60
CA THR A 207 1.37 -5.36 4.91
C THR A 207 0.40 -5.32 6.07
N HIS A 208 -0.86 -4.95 5.83
CA HIS A 208 -1.83 -4.65 6.87
C HIS A 208 -3.22 -5.17 6.45
N PHE A 209 -3.68 -6.27 7.07
CA PHE A 209 -4.95 -6.90 6.78
C PHE A 209 -5.50 -7.66 7.99
N HIS A 210 -6.80 -7.51 8.24
CA HIS A 210 -7.51 -8.10 9.37
C HIS A 210 -8.36 -9.29 8.93
N THR A 211 -8.20 -10.38 9.65
CA THR A 211 -8.93 -11.64 9.49
C THR A 211 -10.00 -11.75 10.57
N TYR A 212 -10.81 -12.81 10.59
CA TYR A 212 -11.79 -13.01 11.67
C TYR A 212 -11.19 -13.14 13.08
N PHE A 213 -9.85 -13.09 13.24
CA PHE A 213 -9.17 -12.94 14.52
C PHE A 213 -9.17 -11.49 15.04
N THR A 214 -9.68 -10.55 14.23
CA THR A 214 -10.08 -9.19 14.60
C THR A 214 -11.59 -9.16 14.77
N GLN A 215 -12.05 -8.73 15.94
CA GLN A 215 -13.45 -8.70 16.32
C GLN A 215 -13.65 -7.77 17.53
N ASN A 216 -14.14 -6.56 17.30
CA ASN A 216 -14.50 -5.62 18.36
C ASN A 216 -15.77 -4.82 17.99
N THR A 217 -16.19 -3.85 18.82
CA THR A 217 -17.40 -3.04 18.57
C THR A 217 -17.40 -2.29 17.24
N ALA A 218 -16.21 -2.01 16.70
CA ALA A 218 -16.02 -1.18 15.51
C ALA A 218 -15.64 -2.01 14.29
N GLU A 219 -14.89 -3.10 14.49
CA GLU A 219 -14.14 -3.76 13.42
C GLU A 219 -14.28 -5.29 13.51
N ASN A 220 -14.67 -5.91 12.39
CA ASN A 220 -14.78 -7.36 12.23
C ASN A 220 -14.01 -7.78 10.98
N GLY A 221 -13.06 -8.71 11.09
CA GLY A 221 -12.29 -9.17 9.94
C GLY A 221 -12.89 -10.39 9.22
N PHE A 222 -12.23 -10.80 8.12
CA PHE A 222 -12.80 -11.75 7.16
C PHE A 222 -12.21 -13.18 7.24
N PRO A 223 -12.93 -14.24 6.79
CA PRO A 223 -12.40 -15.61 6.80
C PRO A 223 -11.15 -15.82 5.96
N LEU A 224 -10.08 -16.36 6.57
CA LEU A 224 -8.75 -16.54 5.96
C LEU A 224 -8.77 -17.18 4.57
N ALA A 225 -9.49 -18.30 4.42
CA ALA A 225 -9.53 -19.03 3.16
C ALA A 225 -10.25 -18.24 2.05
N ALA A 226 -11.34 -17.54 2.39
CA ALA A 226 -12.04 -16.65 1.46
C ALA A 226 -11.17 -15.44 1.08
N SER A 227 -10.53 -14.81 2.07
CA SER A 227 -9.58 -13.72 1.85
C SER A 227 -8.44 -14.13 0.92
N LYS A 228 -7.97 -15.37 1.02
CA LYS A 228 -6.91 -15.90 0.15
C LYS A 228 -7.32 -15.96 -1.30
N VAL A 229 -8.53 -16.45 -1.57
CA VAL A 229 -9.11 -16.50 -2.91
C VAL A 229 -9.25 -15.09 -3.46
N ALA A 230 -9.89 -14.19 -2.71
CA ALA A 230 -10.12 -12.82 -3.12
C ALA A 230 -8.82 -12.03 -3.41
N ALA A 231 -7.82 -12.13 -2.54
CA ALA A 231 -6.52 -11.49 -2.74
C ALA A 231 -5.78 -11.97 -4.01
N LYS A 232 -5.94 -13.24 -4.40
CA LYS A 232 -5.38 -13.75 -5.67
C LYS A 232 -6.01 -13.09 -6.89
N HIS A 233 -7.33 -12.85 -6.86
CA HIS A 233 -8.04 -12.12 -7.92
C HIS A 233 -7.58 -10.67 -8.02
N LEU A 234 -7.29 -10.03 -6.89
CA LEU A 234 -6.71 -8.67 -6.84
C LEU A 234 -5.23 -8.64 -7.28
N GLY A 235 -4.61 -9.81 -7.46
CA GLY A 235 -3.27 -9.95 -8.03
C GLY A 235 -2.14 -9.86 -7.01
N LEU A 236 -2.45 -10.04 -5.72
CA LEU A 236 -1.48 -10.12 -4.63
C LEU A 236 -0.74 -11.47 -4.67
N ASP A 237 0.57 -11.41 -4.44
CA ASP A 237 1.44 -12.57 -4.27
C ASP A 237 1.60 -12.93 -2.77
N TRP A 238 1.40 -11.98 -1.85
CA TRP A 238 1.40 -12.23 -0.40
C TRP A 238 0.56 -11.21 0.37
N ILE A 239 0.19 -11.54 1.61
CA ILE A 239 -0.51 -10.64 2.54
C ILE A 239 -0.13 -10.97 3.97
N THR A 240 0.01 -9.97 4.83
CA THR A 240 0.27 -10.18 6.26
C THR A 240 -1.03 -10.15 7.05
N THR A 241 -1.32 -11.16 7.86
CA THR A 241 -2.42 -11.13 8.84
C THR A 241 -1.96 -10.27 10.01
N THR A 242 -2.59 -9.13 10.25
CA THR A 242 -2.22 -8.17 11.28
C THR A 242 -3.42 -7.88 12.17
N ASP A 243 -4.04 -8.94 12.66
CA ASP A 243 -5.21 -8.80 13.53
C ASP A 243 -4.90 -7.96 14.77
N HIS A 244 -5.91 -7.25 15.29
CA HIS A 244 -5.69 -6.40 16.46
C HIS A 244 -5.31 -7.26 17.66
N SER A 245 -4.25 -6.84 18.34
CA SER A 245 -3.78 -7.59 19.49
C SER A 245 -4.77 -7.71 20.63
N CYS A 246 -5.65 -6.71 20.80
CA CYS A 246 -6.68 -6.69 21.83
C CYS A 246 -7.75 -7.76 21.65
N ASP A 247 -7.92 -8.32 20.44
CA ASP A 247 -9.04 -9.22 20.14
C ASP A 247 -8.70 -10.70 20.37
N PHE A 248 -7.42 -11.02 20.63
CA PHE A 248 -6.98 -12.41 20.82
C PHE A 248 -7.51 -13.07 22.09
N ASP A 249 -8.16 -12.34 23.01
CA ASP A 249 -8.83 -12.91 24.18
C ASP A 249 -10.34 -13.17 23.99
N ASN A 250 -10.89 -12.86 22.81
CA ASN A 250 -12.32 -12.98 22.51
C ASN A 250 -12.81 -14.42 22.36
N TYR A 251 -11.94 -15.32 21.92
CA TYR A 251 -12.34 -16.67 21.52
C TYR A 251 -12.40 -17.64 22.72
N GLY A 252 -12.97 -18.84 22.50
CA GLY A 252 -13.20 -19.86 23.53
C GLY A 252 -11.95 -20.28 24.33
N SER A 253 -10.76 -20.02 23.79
CA SER A 253 -9.45 -20.38 24.32
C SER A 253 -8.62 -19.14 24.71
N GLY A 254 -7.46 -19.32 25.37
CA GLY A 254 -6.63 -18.19 25.77
C GLY A 254 -5.87 -17.55 24.61
N MET A 255 -5.37 -16.32 24.78
CA MET A 255 -4.61 -15.57 23.75
C MET A 255 -3.52 -16.39 23.05
N TYR A 256 -2.76 -17.16 23.84
CA TYR A 256 -1.68 -18.02 23.30
C TYR A 256 -2.21 -19.13 22.39
N ASP A 257 -3.36 -19.71 22.72
CA ASP A 257 -4.00 -20.78 21.96
C ASP A 257 -4.58 -20.21 20.66
N ASN A 258 -5.22 -19.03 20.74
CA ASN A 258 -5.76 -18.33 19.56
C ASN A 258 -4.64 -17.89 18.60
N TRP A 259 -3.51 -17.41 19.12
CA TRP A 259 -2.31 -17.12 18.32
C TRP A 259 -1.73 -18.37 17.65
N ALA A 260 -1.67 -19.50 18.38
CA ALA A 260 -1.20 -20.77 17.84
C ALA A 260 -2.16 -21.33 16.77
N ARG A 261 -3.45 -21.12 16.95
CA ARG A 261 -4.50 -21.47 15.99
C ARG A 261 -4.33 -20.70 14.68
N LEU A 262 -4.26 -19.35 14.71
CA LEU A 262 -3.98 -18.52 13.53
C LEU A 262 -2.72 -19.02 12.81
N GLY A 263 -1.65 -19.32 13.55
CA GLY A 263 -0.42 -19.87 12.98
C GLY A 263 -0.61 -21.21 12.27
N SER A 264 -1.43 -22.10 12.83
CA SER A 264 -1.72 -23.40 12.24
C SER A 264 -2.56 -23.27 10.97
N GLU A 265 -3.58 -22.42 10.98
CA GLU A 265 -4.46 -22.16 9.82
C GLU A 265 -3.68 -21.51 8.67
N VAL A 266 -2.89 -20.47 8.95
CA VAL A 266 -1.99 -19.82 7.97
C VAL A 266 -1.02 -20.83 7.37
N LEU A 267 -0.38 -21.66 8.21
CA LEU A 267 0.56 -22.68 7.73
C LEU A 267 -0.11 -23.71 6.82
N ASN A 268 -1.33 -24.16 7.16
CA ASN A 268 -2.08 -25.11 6.36
C ASN A 268 -2.45 -24.52 5.00
N LEU A 269 -3.04 -23.32 4.98
CA LEU A 269 -3.41 -22.63 3.74
C LEU A 269 -2.21 -22.37 2.84
N ASN A 270 -1.04 -22.03 3.40
CA ASN A 270 0.19 -21.85 2.63
C ASN A 270 0.76 -23.17 2.08
N ASN A 271 0.60 -24.29 2.79
CA ASN A 271 1.01 -25.61 2.29
C ASN A 271 0.06 -26.13 1.19
N GLU A 272 -1.22 -25.79 1.25
CA GLU A 272 -2.22 -26.13 0.23
C GLU A 272 -2.00 -25.35 -1.07
N ASP A 273 -1.75 -24.04 -0.97
CA ASP A 273 -1.48 -23.17 -2.12
C ASP A 273 -0.41 -22.12 -1.77
N SER A 274 0.75 -22.17 -2.44
CA SER A 274 1.84 -21.22 -2.25
C SER A 274 1.93 -20.16 -3.35
N SER A 275 0.92 -20.05 -4.22
CA SER A 275 0.86 -19.02 -5.27
C SER A 275 0.54 -17.62 -4.70
N MET A 276 -0.17 -17.60 -3.58
CA MET A 276 -0.30 -16.45 -2.68
C MET A 276 0.03 -16.93 -1.26
N VAL A 277 0.87 -16.16 -0.54
CA VAL A 277 1.37 -16.56 0.78
C VAL A 277 0.86 -15.62 1.87
N PHE A 278 0.28 -16.19 2.92
CA PHE A 278 0.04 -15.47 4.17
C PHE A 278 1.32 -15.36 4.98
N ILE A 279 1.56 -14.19 5.57
CA ILE A 279 2.55 -13.97 6.61
C ILE A 279 1.81 -13.75 7.91
N ARG A 280 2.07 -14.57 8.92
CA ARG A 280 1.47 -14.34 10.24
C ARG A 280 2.17 -13.18 10.94
N GLY A 281 1.51 -12.05 11.06
CA GLY A 281 1.91 -10.90 11.87
C GLY A 281 0.87 -10.59 12.94
N ILE A 282 0.92 -9.39 13.50
CA ILE A 282 -0.09 -8.86 14.42
C ILE A 282 -0.03 -7.33 14.38
N GLU A 283 -1.16 -6.64 14.46
CA GLU A 283 -1.19 -5.20 14.74
C GLU A 283 -1.23 -5.02 16.25
N ALA A 284 -0.09 -4.62 16.82
CA ALA A 284 0.09 -4.45 18.24
C ALA A 284 -0.42 -3.09 18.71
N SER A 285 -1.36 -3.12 19.65
CA SER A 285 -1.86 -1.94 20.36
C SER A 285 -0.89 -1.65 21.52
N VAL A 286 -0.19 -0.51 21.46
CA VAL A 286 0.88 -0.16 22.41
C VAL A 286 0.82 1.30 22.83
N ASN A 287 1.34 1.60 24.02
CA ASN A 287 1.48 2.97 24.48
C ASN A 287 2.72 3.63 23.86
N ASN A 288 2.53 4.82 23.30
CA ASN A 288 3.60 5.71 22.91
C ASN A 288 4.28 6.36 24.13
N SER A 289 5.31 7.17 23.91
CA SER A 289 6.08 7.89 24.94
C SER A 289 5.25 8.86 25.80
N GLN A 290 4.05 9.21 25.37
CA GLN A 290 3.12 10.09 26.08
C GLN A 290 2.05 9.30 26.85
N GLY A 291 2.01 7.97 26.68
CA GLY A 291 0.99 7.10 27.25
C GLY A 291 -0.30 7.04 26.43
N ASP A 292 -0.29 7.57 25.19
CA ASP A 292 -1.40 7.43 24.26
C ASP A 292 -1.26 6.13 23.47
N LEU A 293 -2.39 5.54 23.09
CA LEU A 293 -2.42 4.33 22.26
C LEU A 293 -1.99 4.64 20.82
N VAL A 294 -1.09 3.81 20.29
CA VAL A 294 -0.70 3.77 18.87
C VAL A 294 -0.58 2.32 18.42
N HIS A 295 -0.57 2.08 17.11
CA HIS A 295 -0.43 0.74 16.56
C HIS A 295 0.95 0.48 15.94
N CYS A 296 1.40 -0.77 16.00
CA CYS A 296 2.64 -1.26 15.39
C CYS A 296 2.41 -2.56 14.64
N LEU A 297 2.78 -2.61 13.36
CA LEU A 297 2.77 -3.85 12.58
C LEU A 297 3.97 -4.71 12.97
N VAL A 298 3.70 -5.86 13.55
CA VAL A 298 4.72 -6.79 14.05
C VAL A 298 4.88 -7.96 13.10
N SER A 299 6.13 -8.19 12.72
CA SER A 299 6.56 -9.31 11.87
C SER A 299 7.44 -10.29 12.65
N PRO A 300 7.32 -11.60 12.39
CA PRO A 300 8.12 -12.64 13.05
C PRO A 300 9.55 -12.69 12.49
N SER A 301 10.40 -13.59 13.05
CA SER A 301 11.74 -13.82 12.52
C SER A 301 11.68 -14.26 11.05
N PRO A 302 12.47 -13.65 10.14
CA PRO A 302 12.58 -14.14 8.78
C PRO A 302 13.12 -15.58 8.70
N THR A 303 13.91 -16.01 9.68
CA THR A 303 14.51 -17.36 9.66
C THR A 303 13.56 -18.45 10.12
N ASP A 304 12.57 -18.09 10.92
CA ASP A 304 11.50 -18.96 11.40
C ASP A 304 10.18 -18.18 11.53
N PRO A 305 9.40 -18.07 10.42
CA PRO A 305 8.19 -17.23 10.35
C PRO A 305 7.07 -17.58 11.34
N PHE A 306 7.15 -18.70 12.06
CA PHE A 306 6.15 -19.10 13.07
C PHE A 306 6.70 -19.11 14.51
N SER A 307 7.94 -18.68 14.71
CA SER A 307 8.62 -18.74 16.02
C SER A 307 8.17 -17.69 17.03
N LEU A 308 7.62 -16.56 16.57
CA LEU A 308 7.19 -15.47 17.45
C LEU A 308 6.04 -15.96 18.34
N PRO A 309 6.19 -16.03 19.68
CA PRO A 309 5.07 -16.27 20.58
C PRO A 309 4.16 -15.03 20.65
N TYR A 310 2.97 -15.18 21.21
CA TYR A 310 2.15 -14.03 21.55
C TYR A 310 2.84 -13.23 22.68
N VAL A 311 3.13 -11.94 22.45
CA VAL A 311 3.94 -11.08 23.34
C VAL A 311 3.18 -9.88 23.92
N LEU A 312 1.86 -9.85 23.74
CA LEU A 312 1.00 -8.72 24.09
C LEU A 312 0.07 -9.09 25.25
N ASP A 313 -0.75 -8.13 25.71
CA ASP A 313 -1.58 -8.27 26.90
C ASP A 313 -3.10 -8.23 26.64
N ALA A 314 -3.51 -8.26 25.37
CA ALA A 314 -4.88 -8.05 24.89
C ALA A 314 -5.54 -6.74 25.35
N GLY A 315 -4.76 -5.76 25.84
CA GLY A 315 -5.24 -4.40 26.01
C GLY A 315 -5.12 -3.61 24.70
N GLY A 316 -5.86 -2.51 24.58
CA GLY A 316 -5.85 -1.67 23.39
C GLY A 316 -7.23 -1.19 22.93
N ASP A 317 -8.31 -1.72 23.52
CA ASP A 317 -9.69 -1.32 23.21
C ASP A 317 -10.43 -0.87 24.50
N LEU A 318 -11.44 -1.61 24.96
CA LEU A 318 -12.17 -1.28 26.20
C LEU A 318 -11.27 -1.33 27.44
N SER A 319 -10.20 -2.13 27.39
CA SER A 319 -9.16 -2.16 28.40
C SER A 319 -7.87 -1.51 27.88
N SER A 320 -7.22 -0.72 28.72
CA SER A 320 -5.93 -0.11 28.37
C SER A 320 -4.82 -1.15 28.29
N THR A 321 -3.95 -1.08 27.30
CA THR A 321 -2.70 -1.85 27.28
C THR A 321 -1.68 -1.31 28.30
N ASN A 322 -0.86 -2.20 28.86
CA ASN A 322 0.32 -1.86 29.64
C ASN A 322 1.62 -2.02 28.84
N ILE A 323 1.54 -2.46 27.58
CA ILE A 323 2.70 -2.63 26.71
C ILE A 323 3.06 -1.28 26.10
N SER A 324 4.29 -0.82 26.33
CA SER A 324 4.83 0.34 25.60
C SER A 324 5.54 -0.11 24.33
N ILE A 325 5.80 0.84 23.43
CA ILE A 325 6.66 0.61 22.25
C ILE A 325 8.01 -0.02 22.65
N ASP A 326 8.65 0.47 23.72
CA ASP A 326 9.94 -0.07 24.17
C ASP A 326 9.83 -1.53 24.64
N MET A 327 8.77 -1.88 25.38
CA MET A 327 8.52 -3.26 25.83
C MET A 327 8.25 -4.21 24.65
N LEU A 328 7.53 -3.72 23.64
CA LEU A 328 7.29 -4.47 22.41
C LEU A 328 8.63 -4.71 21.69
N LEU A 329 9.42 -3.66 21.45
CA LEU A 329 10.68 -3.77 20.72
C LEU A 329 11.70 -4.67 21.44
N ASP A 330 11.77 -4.62 22.77
CA ASP A 330 12.57 -5.56 23.58
C ASP A 330 12.15 -7.02 23.36
N SER A 331 10.84 -7.26 23.22
CA SER A 331 10.30 -8.59 22.92
C SER A 331 10.65 -9.03 21.50
N LEU A 332 10.57 -8.12 20.52
CA LEU A 332 10.95 -8.42 19.13
C LEU A 332 12.44 -8.72 18.99
N GLU A 333 13.31 -8.01 19.73
CA GLU A 333 14.73 -8.33 19.79
C GLU A 333 14.96 -9.76 20.30
N LYS A 334 14.27 -10.14 21.39
CA LYS A 334 14.39 -11.48 21.97
C LYS A 334 14.01 -12.61 21.01
N TYR A 335 13.02 -12.38 20.14
CA TYR A 335 12.49 -13.39 19.22
C TYR A 335 12.91 -13.18 17.76
N ASP A 336 13.89 -12.29 17.50
CA ASP A 336 14.37 -11.91 16.16
C ASP A 336 13.27 -11.39 15.20
N GLY A 337 12.15 -10.93 15.78
CA GLY A 337 11.06 -10.24 15.05
C GLY A 337 11.44 -8.80 14.72
N PHE A 338 10.55 -8.08 14.04
CA PHE A 338 10.73 -6.66 13.74
C PHE A 338 9.39 -5.95 13.57
N GLY A 339 9.38 -4.64 13.76
CA GLY A 339 8.18 -3.81 13.73
C GLY A 339 8.24 -2.71 12.68
N TYR A 340 7.07 -2.32 12.19
CA TYR A 340 6.83 -1.07 11.47
C TYR A 340 5.81 -0.25 12.25
N ALA A 341 6.02 1.06 12.38
CA ALA A 341 5.01 1.95 12.94
C ALA A 341 3.78 1.93 12.01
N ALA A 342 2.62 1.49 12.49
CA ALA A 342 1.39 1.48 11.69
C ALA A 342 0.90 2.92 11.53
N HIS A 343 0.46 3.26 10.31
CA HIS A 343 -0.18 4.54 9.94
C HIS A 343 0.23 5.74 10.83
N PRO A 344 1.52 6.14 10.79
CA PRO A 344 2.14 6.67 12.00
C PRO A 344 1.99 8.17 12.28
N PHE A 345 1.74 9.02 11.27
CA PHE A 345 1.95 10.47 11.44
C PHE A 345 0.82 11.38 10.95
N SER A 346 -0.05 10.92 10.03
CA SER A 346 -1.06 11.79 9.41
C SER A 346 -2.22 12.12 10.35
N GLU A 347 -2.83 13.30 10.17
CA GLU A 347 -4.11 13.67 10.80
C GLU A 347 -5.22 12.66 10.49
N GLY A 348 -5.27 12.13 9.28
CA GLY A 348 -6.24 11.09 8.89
C GLY A 348 -5.99 9.75 9.56
N ASP A 349 -4.76 9.47 9.97
CA ASP A 349 -4.35 8.20 10.59
C ASP A 349 -4.50 8.23 12.12
N LYS A 350 -4.93 9.36 12.70
CA LYS A 350 -4.98 9.51 14.15
C LYS A 350 -6.04 8.60 14.77
N LEU A 351 -5.61 7.68 15.63
CA LEU A 351 -6.49 6.80 16.40
C LEU A 351 -7.48 7.59 17.28
N SER A 352 -8.63 6.97 17.52
CA SER A 352 -9.74 7.60 18.25
C SER A 352 -9.36 8.03 19.66
N SER A 353 -9.73 9.26 20.02
CA SER A 353 -9.56 9.76 21.38
C SER A 353 -10.39 9.00 22.43
N ILE A 354 -11.38 8.20 22.02
CA ILE A 354 -12.22 7.38 22.91
C ILE A 354 -11.40 6.30 23.62
N ILE A 355 -10.46 5.69 22.89
CA ILE A 355 -9.53 4.68 23.41
C ILE A 355 -8.20 5.30 23.90
N GLY A 356 -8.15 6.64 24.02
CA GLY A 356 -6.90 7.34 24.31
C GLY A 356 -5.88 7.27 23.18
N GLY A 357 -6.36 7.13 21.93
CA GLY A 357 -5.53 7.00 20.74
C GLY A 357 -4.88 8.31 20.27
N ASN A 358 -3.71 8.18 19.65
CA ASN A 358 -2.98 9.27 19.03
C ASN A 358 -2.07 8.75 17.90
N VAL A 359 -1.13 9.58 17.43
CA VAL A 359 -0.09 9.22 16.45
C VAL A 359 1.28 9.00 17.10
N TRP A 360 2.22 8.46 16.34
CA TRP A 360 3.62 8.30 16.77
C TRP A 360 4.31 9.67 16.91
N ASN A 361 5.15 9.82 17.93
CA ASN A 361 5.95 11.02 18.18
C ASN A 361 7.40 10.86 17.73
N ILE A 362 7.86 11.71 16.81
CA ILE A 362 9.27 11.70 16.37
C ILE A 362 10.20 12.45 17.32
N CYS A 363 9.74 13.49 18.01
CA CYS A 363 10.58 14.40 18.82
C CYS A 363 11.87 14.83 18.10
N ASP A 364 11.75 15.55 16.98
CA ASP A 364 12.88 16.11 16.23
C ASP A 364 12.78 17.63 16.06
N SER A 365 13.81 18.33 16.52
CA SER A 365 14.00 19.77 16.27
C SER A 365 14.11 20.16 14.78
N LEU A 366 14.38 19.20 13.90
CA LEU A 366 14.36 19.44 12.45
C LEU A 366 12.93 19.59 11.91
N SER A 367 11.94 18.96 12.54
CA SER A 367 10.53 18.99 12.16
C SER A 367 9.81 20.17 12.82
N PRO A 368 8.79 20.78 12.18
CA PRO A 368 7.88 21.70 12.86
C PRO A 368 7.23 21.01 14.07
N GLN A 369 6.86 21.78 15.08
CA GLN A 369 6.23 21.26 16.30
C GLN A 369 4.73 21.03 16.09
N ASN A 370 4.12 20.24 16.97
CA ASN A 370 2.67 20.04 16.95
C ASN A 370 1.88 21.36 16.90
N ASN A 371 0.83 21.38 16.07
CA ASN A 371 -0.04 22.51 15.75
C ASN A 371 0.58 23.60 14.87
N GLU A 372 1.87 23.52 14.51
CA GLU A 372 2.41 24.34 13.43
C GLU A 372 1.94 23.79 12.07
N PRO A 373 1.85 24.63 11.02
CA PRO A 373 1.54 24.17 9.67
C PRO A 373 2.56 23.12 9.20
N ALA A 374 2.06 22.02 8.62
CA ALA A 374 2.91 21.10 7.86
C ALA A 374 3.45 21.79 6.60
N LEU A 375 4.55 21.30 6.04
CA LEU A 375 5.15 21.86 4.83
C LEU A 375 4.25 21.72 3.60
N ASN A 376 3.46 20.65 3.53
CA ASN A 376 2.53 20.40 2.42
C ASN A 376 1.08 20.80 2.75
N LEU A 377 0.41 20.02 3.60
CA LEU A 377 -1.02 20.16 3.90
C LEU A 377 -1.28 19.85 5.37
N GLY A 378 -2.22 20.59 5.98
CA GLY A 378 -2.64 20.36 7.36
C GLY A 378 -1.70 20.90 8.42
N ASN A 379 -1.82 20.34 9.62
CA ASN A 379 -0.98 20.68 10.76
C ASN A 379 -0.15 19.48 11.20
N VAL A 380 1.03 19.77 11.77
CA VAL A 380 1.85 18.73 12.39
C VAL A 380 1.16 18.21 13.65
N ILE A 381 1.05 16.88 13.77
CA ILE A 381 0.58 16.20 14.99
C ILE A 381 1.57 15.15 15.53
N TRP A 382 2.65 14.88 14.79
CA TRP A 382 3.63 13.82 15.05
C TRP A 382 4.91 14.27 15.77
N ASN A 383 5.03 15.53 16.20
CA ASN A 383 6.26 16.10 16.75
C ASN A 383 6.03 16.96 18.00
N ASN A 384 5.88 16.29 19.15
CA ASN A 384 5.95 16.89 20.47
C ASN A 384 7.39 16.83 21.02
N LEU A 385 8.03 17.99 21.18
CA LEU A 385 9.39 18.10 21.73
C LEU A 385 9.45 18.04 23.27
N GLU A 386 8.31 18.05 23.95
CA GLU A 386 8.24 17.90 25.41
C GLU A 386 8.24 16.43 25.86
N ALA A 387 7.95 15.51 24.93
CA ALA A 387 7.99 14.07 25.13
C ALA A 387 9.25 13.45 24.51
N THR A 388 9.60 12.23 24.91
CA THR A 388 10.68 11.47 24.25
C THR A 388 10.24 10.97 22.88
N SER A 389 11.19 10.59 22.03
CA SER A 389 10.88 10.01 20.72
C SER A 389 10.39 8.57 20.84
N ASP A 390 9.38 8.23 20.04
CA ASP A 390 8.93 6.87 19.81
C ASP A 390 9.79 6.15 18.76
N VAL A 391 10.46 6.91 17.90
CA VAL A 391 11.25 6.41 16.77
C VAL A 391 12.74 6.33 17.10
N TYR A 392 13.29 7.33 17.80
CA TYR A 392 14.72 7.44 18.04
C TYR A 392 15.18 6.68 19.28
N SER A 393 16.37 6.08 19.18
CA SER A 393 17.06 5.46 20.30
C SER A 393 17.90 6.47 21.06
N TYR A 394 17.94 6.32 22.39
CA TYR A 394 18.87 7.04 23.28
C TYR A 394 19.98 6.12 23.80
N THR A 395 20.12 4.93 23.22
CA THR A 395 21.21 3.99 23.52
C THR A 395 22.46 4.35 22.72
N ASP A 396 23.64 4.19 23.33
CA ASP A 396 24.92 4.54 22.69
C ASP A 396 25.14 3.73 21.40
N GLY A 397 25.11 4.42 20.26
CA GLY A 397 25.46 3.86 18.96
C GLY A 397 24.30 3.60 18.01
N ASN A 398 23.04 3.67 18.44
CA ASN A 398 21.86 3.51 17.58
C ASN A 398 21.13 4.84 17.37
N VAL A 399 20.52 5.04 16.19
CA VAL A 399 19.75 6.26 15.89
C VAL A 399 18.25 6.01 15.98
N ILE A 400 17.78 4.97 15.30
CA ILE A 400 16.41 4.45 15.38
C ILE A 400 16.38 3.36 16.46
N LYS A 401 15.26 3.21 17.16
CA LYS A 401 15.07 2.11 18.12
C LYS A 401 15.32 0.77 17.43
N HIS A 402 15.97 -0.14 18.14
CA HIS A 402 16.31 -1.45 17.61
C HIS A 402 15.03 -2.23 17.26
N ASN A 403 15.08 -3.09 16.24
CA ASN A 403 13.93 -3.83 15.70
C ASN A 403 12.75 -3.00 15.13
N LEU A 404 12.76 -1.66 15.20
CA LEU A 404 11.86 -0.79 14.44
C LEU A 404 12.49 -0.47 13.08
N MET A 405 12.00 -1.10 12.01
CA MET A 405 12.62 -1.02 10.69
C MET A 405 12.05 0.10 9.82
N GLY A 406 10.81 0.53 10.07
CA GLY A 406 10.14 1.50 9.21
C GLY A 406 8.75 1.88 9.70
N GLY A 407 7.94 2.41 8.78
CA GLY A 407 6.55 2.75 9.02
C GLY A 407 5.67 2.50 7.81
N GLN A 408 4.41 2.16 8.07
CA GLN A 408 3.34 2.12 7.08
C GLN A 408 2.91 3.55 6.76
N VAL A 409 3.77 4.25 6.02
CA VAL A 409 3.59 5.67 5.67
C VAL A 409 2.48 5.90 4.63
N TRP A 410 1.95 4.83 4.04
CA TRP A 410 0.84 4.89 3.11
C TRP A 410 -0.22 3.88 3.53
N ASN A 411 -1.27 4.40 4.16
CA ASN A 411 -2.40 3.62 4.66
C ASN A 411 -3.69 4.11 3.99
N LEU A 412 -4.63 3.19 3.75
CA LEU A 412 -5.99 3.43 3.27
C LEU A 412 -6.09 4.15 1.89
N TRP A 413 -6.77 3.51 0.93
CA TRP A 413 -7.00 4.07 -0.41
C TRP A 413 -8.31 4.86 -0.52
N TYR A 414 -8.38 6.02 0.15
CA TYR A 414 -9.59 6.84 0.14
C TYR A 414 -9.54 7.82 -1.02
N THR A 415 -10.35 7.55 -2.04
CA THR A 415 -10.54 8.43 -3.22
C THR A 415 -12.01 8.64 -3.55
N LEU A 416 -12.86 7.71 -3.13
CA LEU A 416 -14.31 7.78 -3.19
C LEU A 416 -14.86 7.53 -1.79
N THR A 417 -15.90 8.25 -1.42
CA THR A 417 -16.59 8.09 -0.14
C THR A 417 -18.10 8.17 -0.33
N SER A 418 -18.85 7.61 0.61
CA SER A 418 -20.29 7.80 0.70
C SER A 418 -20.72 7.84 2.17
N THR A 419 -21.65 8.74 2.48
CA THR A 419 -22.34 8.78 3.78
C THR A 419 -23.73 8.16 3.72
N ASP A 420 -24.13 7.68 2.54
CA ASP A 420 -25.42 7.03 2.36
C ASP A 420 -25.44 5.77 3.20
N ALA A 421 -26.55 5.48 3.89
CA ALA A 421 -26.68 4.23 4.65
C ALA A 421 -26.99 3.02 3.74
N GLY A 422 -26.96 3.21 2.42
CA GLY A 422 -27.40 2.23 1.43
C GLY A 422 -26.30 1.26 1.01
N THR A 423 -26.69 0.08 0.55
CA THR A 423 -25.80 -1.00 0.11
C THR A 423 -25.53 -0.96 -1.40
N GLU A 424 -25.79 0.19 -2.03
CA GLU A 424 -25.78 0.42 -3.48
C GLU A 424 -24.72 1.45 -3.90
N LEU A 425 -23.53 1.37 -3.31
CA LEU A 425 -22.51 2.43 -3.38
C LEU A 425 -22.04 2.76 -4.80
N TRP A 426 -22.03 1.79 -5.69
CA TRP A 426 -21.62 1.99 -7.08
C TRP A 426 -22.73 2.60 -7.97
N ASN A 427 -23.87 2.95 -7.37
CA ASN A 427 -25.08 3.45 -8.06
C ASN A 427 -25.49 2.51 -9.22
N PRO A 428 -25.84 1.24 -8.94
CA PRO A 428 -26.16 0.26 -9.98
C PRO A 428 -27.45 0.62 -10.75
N TYR A 429 -28.34 1.44 -10.20
CA TYR A 429 -29.61 1.84 -10.83
C TYR A 429 -29.54 3.17 -11.59
N HIS A 430 -28.39 3.86 -11.54
CA HIS A 430 -28.14 5.16 -12.16
C HIS A 430 -29.10 6.26 -11.65
N GLU A 431 -29.30 6.27 -10.33
CA GLU A 431 -30.03 7.32 -9.61
C GLU A 431 -29.36 8.69 -9.79
N GLU A 432 -30.14 9.76 -9.70
CA GLU A 432 -29.66 11.14 -9.86
C GLU A 432 -28.73 11.56 -8.71
N GLU A 433 -27.63 12.26 -9.03
CA GLU A 433 -26.64 12.72 -8.04
C GLU A 433 -27.21 13.70 -6.98
N PRO A 434 -26.67 13.69 -5.74
CA PRO A 434 -25.61 12.83 -5.24
C PRO A 434 -26.17 11.48 -4.73
N TYR A 435 -25.72 10.36 -5.30
CA TYR A 435 -26.11 9.01 -4.85
C TYR A 435 -24.93 8.05 -4.90
N GLY A 436 -24.69 7.31 -3.81
CA GLY A 436 -23.60 6.36 -3.69
C GLY A 436 -22.24 7.05 -3.55
N PHE A 437 -21.21 6.49 -4.17
CA PHE A 437 -19.86 7.01 -4.11
C PHE A 437 -19.72 8.36 -4.81
N VAL A 438 -19.04 9.27 -4.11
CA VAL A 438 -18.60 10.58 -4.61
C VAL A 438 -17.10 10.75 -4.40
N GLU A 439 -16.46 11.50 -5.29
CA GLU A 439 -15.02 11.79 -5.22
C GLU A 439 -14.68 12.60 -3.97
N LEU A 440 -13.71 12.12 -3.20
CA LEU A 440 -13.21 12.80 -2.01
C LEU A 440 -12.17 13.85 -2.43
N PRO A 441 -12.26 15.12 -2.01
CA PRO A 441 -11.27 16.12 -2.37
C PRO A 441 -9.87 15.78 -1.83
N GLU A 442 -8.81 15.99 -2.63
CA GLU A 442 -7.40 15.78 -2.20
C GLU A 442 -6.98 16.65 -0.98
N THR A 443 -7.76 17.69 -0.66
CA THR A 443 -7.54 18.55 0.53
C THR A 443 -8.20 17.99 1.80
N ASP A 444 -9.01 16.95 1.69
CA ASP A 444 -9.61 16.28 2.84
C ASP A 444 -8.55 15.43 3.55
N TYR A 445 -8.53 15.49 4.88
CA TYR A 445 -7.52 14.82 5.70
C TYR A 445 -7.61 13.29 5.63
N MET A 446 -8.77 12.75 5.23
CA MET A 446 -8.96 11.32 5.02
C MET A 446 -8.46 10.85 3.66
N HIS A 447 -8.28 11.74 2.68
CA HIS A 447 -7.87 11.38 1.31
C HIS A 447 -6.47 10.75 1.29
N THR A 448 -6.28 9.69 0.49
CA THR A 448 -5.02 8.93 0.47
C THR A 448 -3.78 9.79 0.17
N SER A 449 -3.88 10.73 -0.77
CA SER A 449 -2.81 11.69 -1.09
C SER A 449 -2.47 12.63 0.07
N TYR A 450 -3.46 13.04 0.88
CA TYR A 450 -3.23 13.89 2.05
C TYR A 450 -2.43 13.12 3.10
N ARG A 451 -2.89 11.90 3.43
CA ARG A 451 -2.21 11.01 4.38
C ARG A 451 -0.77 10.74 3.98
N LEU A 452 -0.56 10.37 2.71
CA LEU A 452 0.76 10.12 2.17
C LEU A 452 1.66 11.37 2.26
N ALA A 453 1.14 12.56 1.95
CA ALA A 453 1.92 13.79 1.95
C ALA A 453 2.48 14.13 3.35
N GLN A 454 1.66 14.01 4.40
CA GLN A 454 2.10 14.24 5.79
C GLN A 454 3.08 13.16 6.26
N ASN A 455 2.77 11.89 6.00
CA ASN A 455 3.66 10.80 6.37
C ASN A 455 5.04 10.88 5.66
N MET A 456 5.07 11.24 4.37
CA MET A 456 6.32 11.42 3.63
C MET A 456 7.13 12.63 4.09
N GLU A 457 6.46 13.67 4.60
CA GLU A 457 7.11 14.82 5.23
C GLU A 457 7.82 14.42 6.54
N ALA A 458 7.10 13.76 7.45
CA ALA A 458 7.65 13.21 8.69
C ALA A 458 8.84 12.26 8.42
N TYR A 459 8.67 11.36 7.45
CA TYR A 459 9.70 10.45 6.97
C TYR A 459 10.97 11.18 6.51
N GLY A 460 10.84 12.28 5.76
CA GLY A 460 11.98 13.10 5.32
C GLY A 460 12.80 13.67 6.47
N PHE A 461 12.18 14.00 7.61
CA PHE A 461 12.92 14.42 8.82
C PHE A 461 13.69 13.25 9.45
N ILE A 462 13.07 12.06 9.52
CA ILE A 462 13.69 10.85 10.09
C ILE A 462 14.93 10.44 9.27
N VAL A 463 14.83 10.43 7.94
CA VAL A 463 15.98 10.11 7.07
C VAL A 463 17.13 11.10 7.30
N ARG A 464 16.84 12.41 7.33
CA ARG A 464 17.87 13.44 7.56
C ARG A 464 18.50 13.34 8.95
N LYS A 465 17.74 12.98 9.98
CA LYS A 465 18.27 12.70 11.32
C LYS A 465 19.27 11.54 11.29
N GLY A 466 18.94 10.45 10.60
CA GLY A 466 19.84 9.32 10.35
C GLY A 466 21.14 9.74 9.69
N LEU A 467 21.06 10.49 8.58
CA LEU A 467 22.23 11.00 7.85
C LEU A 467 23.09 11.93 8.70
N LYS A 468 22.47 12.83 9.47
CA LYS A 468 23.17 13.75 10.38
C LYS A 468 23.91 13.01 11.49
N ALA A 469 23.29 11.98 12.07
CA ALA A 469 23.94 11.14 13.06
C ALA A 469 25.14 10.38 12.47
N LYS A 470 24.96 9.79 11.26
CA LYS A 470 26.02 9.07 10.55
C LYS A 470 27.20 9.97 10.15
N PHE A 471 26.92 11.22 9.80
CA PHE A 471 27.95 12.23 9.55
C PHE A 471 28.74 12.58 10.83
N ASN A 472 28.06 12.79 11.95
CA ASN A 472 28.71 13.14 13.22
C ASN A 472 29.53 11.98 13.80
N ASN A 473 29.07 10.75 13.60
CA ASN A 473 29.77 9.55 14.04
C ASN A 473 29.54 8.40 13.05
N ALA A 474 30.57 8.07 12.27
CA ALA A 474 30.50 7.01 11.26
C ALA A 474 30.20 5.62 11.85
N ALA A 475 30.44 5.41 13.16
CA ALA A 475 30.22 4.14 13.85
C ALA A 475 28.76 3.89 14.25
N VAL A 476 27.84 4.86 14.09
CA VAL A 476 26.43 4.62 14.43
C VAL A 476 25.79 3.57 13.52
N SER A 477 24.96 2.72 14.13
CA SER A 477 24.12 1.71 13.52
C SER A 477 22.64 2.13 13.54
N HIS A 478 21.78 1.36 12.87
CA HIS A 478 20.32 1.54 12.86
C HIS A 478 19.91 2.99 12.57
N TYR A 479 20.41 3.56 11.48
CA TYR A 479 20.12 4.95 11.06
C TYR A 479 19.15 5.03 9.88
N LYS A 480 18.61 3.89 9.44
CA LYS A 480 17.70 3.77 8.31
C LYS A 480 16.29 3.51 8.83
N PHE A 481 15.32 4.07 8.13
CA PHE A 481 13.89 3.88 8.38
C PHE A 481 13.26 3.63 7.02
N PHE A 482 12.46 2.57 6.88
CA PHE A 482 11.94 2.13 5.59
C PHE A 482 10.45 2.44 5.41
N LEU A 483 10.05 2.57 4.15
CA LEU A 483 8.69 2.81 3.72
C LEU A 483 7.96 1.46 3.51
N SER A 484 6.72 1.38 3.98
CA SER A 484 5.74 0.37 3.55
C SER A 484 4.37 1.02 3.37
N GLY A 485 3.52 0.32 2.60
CA GLY A 485 2.11 0.64 2.47
C GLY A 485 1.24 -0.61 2.63
N GLY A 486 0.01 -0.41 3.06
CA GLY A 486 -0.98 -1.47 3.26
C GLY A 486 -2.40 -0.92 3.30
N SER A 487 -3.37 -1.82 3.26
CA SER A 487 -4.77 -1.44 3.17
C SER A 487 -5.44 -1.24 4.51
N ASP A 488 -5.03 -1.95 5.58
CA ASP A 488 -5.71 -1.90 6.88
C ASP A 488 -7.19 -2.29 6.72
N SER A 489 -7.42 -3.31 5.88
CA SER A 489 -8.77 -3.78 5.52
C SER A 489 -9.25 -4.92 6.42
N HIS A 490 -10.54 -4.93 6.72
CA HIS A 490 -11.23 -5.91 7.58
C HIS A 490 -12.14 -6.86 6.79
N GLY A 491 -11.70 -7.22 5.59
CA GLY A 491 -12.59 -7.66 4.50
C GLY A 491 -12.45 -6.64 3.38
N SER A 492 -13.54 -6.23 2.76
CA SER A 492 -13.54 -5.11 1.81
C SER A 492 -12.80 -5.40 0.51
N PHE A 493 -13.10 -6.51 -0.15
CA PHE A 493 -12.55 -6.81 -1.47
C PHE A 493 -13.26 -6.04 -2.59
N ASN A 494 -14.47 -5.50 -2.34
CA ASN A 494 -15.16 -4.58 -3.26
C ASN A 494 -15.09 -3.10 -2.85
N PHE A 495 -15.43 -2.84 -1.59
CA PHE A 495 -15.47 -1.56 -0.91
C PHE A 495 -15.48 -1.82 0.60
N SER A 496 -15.24 -0.79 1.40
CA SER A 496 -15.14 -0.87 2.85
C SER A 496 -16.24 -0.09 3.55
N ASN A 497 -16.73 -0.68 4.63
CA ASN A 497 -17.69 -0.12 5.56
C ASN A 497 -17.17 -0.12 7.01
N THR A 498 -15.88 -0.37 7.23
CA THR A 498 -15.27 -0.43 8.56
C THR A 498 -15.49 0.87 9.35
N ASP A 499 -15.30 2.02 8.70
CA ASP A 499 -15.54 3.35 9.29
C ASP A 499 -17.03 3.68 9.51
N TYR A 500 -17.94 2.75 9.15
CA TYR A 500 -19.37 2.90 9.26
C TYR A 500 -19.91 2.10 10.46
N VAL A 501 -19.90 2.71 11.65
CA VAL A 501 -20.39 2.06 12.88
C VAL A 501 -21.92 1.94 12.87
N TYR A 502 -22.44 0.71 12.90
CA TYR A 502 -23.88 0.36 12.84
C TYR A 502 -24.73 0.87 14.03
N THR A 503 -24.15 1.60 14.99
CA THR A 503 -24.89 2.25 16.08
C THR A 503 -25.62 3.55 15.67
N GLY A 504 -25.59 3.91 14.39
CA GLY A 504 -26.59 4.81 13.79
C GLY A 504 -26.40 6.31 14.07
N VAL A 505 -25.17 6.80 14.23
CA VAL A 505 -24.94 8.24 14.50
C VAL A 505 -23.92 8.92 13.57
N SER A 506 -22.92 8.22 12.99
CA SER A 506 -21.96 8.79 12.03
C SER A 506 -21.01 7.75 11.46
N GLY A 507 -20.63 7.86 10.17
CA GLY A 507 -19.60 7.04 9.52
C GLY A 507 -19.53 7.29 8.01
N THR A 508 -18.52 6.75 7.35
CA THR A 508 -18.30 6.90 5.91
C THR A 508 -17.90 5.55 5.30
N MET A 509 -18.55 5.14 4.22
CA MET A 509 -18.09 4.01 3.39
C MET A 509 -17.14 4.51 2.32
N GLU A 510 -16.21 3.65 1.90
CA GLU A 510 -15.04 4.07 1.14
C GLU A 510 -14.49 2.95 0.22
N ASN A 511 -13.61 3.28 -0.72
CA ASN A 511 -13.21 2.38 -1.81
C ASN A 511 -11.84 1.68 -1.64
N ASN A 512 -11.33 1.66 -0.43
CA ASN A 512 -10.16 0.91 -0.01
C ASN A 512 -10.47 -0.57 -0.04
N ILE A 513 -9.50 -1.29 -0.57
CA ILE A 513 -9.50 -2.73 -0.68
C ILE A 513 -8.06 -3.22 -0.56
N PRO A 514 -7.83 -4.49 -0.20
CA PRO A 514 -6.50 -5.08 -0.21
C PRO A 514 -5.80 -4.91 -1.57
N GLY A 515 -4.57 -4.41 -1.55
CA GLY A 515 -3.77 -4.23 -2.78
C GLY A 515 -4.01 -2.97 -3.58
N SER A 516 -5.02 -2.14 -3.28
CA SER A 516 -5.09 -0.76 -3.79
C SER A 516 -3.86 0.04 -3.39
N LEU A 517 -3.37 -0.22 -2.17
CA LEU A 517 -2.02 0.09 -1.73
C LEU A 517 -1.24 -1.21 -1.59
N SER A 518 -0.01 -1.24 -2.10
CA SER A 518 0.84 -2.42 -2.03
C SER A 518 2.26 -2.07 -1.61
N THR A 519 2.88 -2.99 -0.89
CA THR A 519 4.33 -3.08 -0.75
C THR A 519 4.84 -4.19 -1.67
N LEU A 520 5.74 -3.86 -2.60
CA LEU A 520 6.43 -4.87 -3.41
C LEU A 520 7.80 -5.13 -2.80
N VAL A 521 8.19 -6.40 -2.72
CA VAL A 521 9.48 -6.84 -2.18
C VAL A 521 10.33 -7.54 -3.24
N TYR A 522 11.63 -7.31 -3.21
CA TYR A 522 12.58 -7.98 -4.10
C TYR A 522 13.05 -9.32 -3.49
N CYS A 523 12.58 -10.43 -4.07
CA CYS A 523 12.90 -11.79 -3.63
C CYS A 523 13.50 -12.61 -4.79
N PRO A 524 14.81 -12.51 -5.07
CA PRO A 524 15.44 -13.20 -6.22
C PRO A 524 15.39 -14.73 -6.15
N ASN A 525 15.11 -15.29 -4.96
CA ASN A 525 14.97 -16.74 -4.74
C ASN A 525 13.50 -17.15 -4.55
N GLY A 526 12.54 -16.33 -4.99
CA GLY A 526 11.11 -16.52 -4.72
C GLY A 526 10.71 -16.13 -3.29
N MET A 527 9.41 -16.13 -2.97
CA MET A 527 8.90 -15.68 -1.67
C MET A 527 9.23 -16.59 -0.48
N ASP A 528 9.59 -17.85 -0.76
CA ASP A 528 9.46 -18.99 0.16
C ASP A 528 7.98 -19.31 0.48
N LYS A 529 7.67 -20.59 0.75
CA LYS A 529 6.28 -21.04 0.97
C LYS A 529 5.59 -20.38 2.16
N ASN A 530 6.36 -19.87 3.11
CA ASN A 530 5.89 -19.21 4.32
C ASN A 530 6.42 -17.77 4.44
N GLY A 531 6.80 -17.16 3.32
CA GLY A 531 7.14 -15.74 3.27
C GLY A 531 8.49 -15.38 3.90
N LYS A 532 9.38 -16.35 4.15
CA LYS A 532 10.72 -16.08 4.71
C LYS A 532 11.51 -15.04 3.91
N ASN A 533 11.49 -15.12 2.58
CA ASN A 533 12.23 -14.18 1.75
C ASN A 533 11.52 -12.83 1.69
N VAL A 534 10.18 -12.80 1.79
CA VAL A 534 9.40 -11.55 1.94
C VAL A 534 9.78 -10.84 3.24
N LEU A 535 9.76 -11.54 4.37
CA LEU A 535 10.18 -11.02 5.68
C LEU A 535 11.62 -10.51 5.66
N THR A 536 12.52 -11.24 4.98
CA THR A 536 13.92 -10.82 4.82
C THR A 536 14.02 -9.52 4.01
N ALA A 537 13.24 -9.38 2.93
CA ALA A 537 13.24 -8.19 2.10
C ALA A 537 12.64 -6.98 2.85
N LEU A 538 11.54 -7.16 3.60
CA LEU A 538 10.96 -6.13 4.45
C LEU A 538 11.97 -5.66 5.52
N LYS A 539 12.56 -6.59 6.29
CA LYS A 539 13.55 -6.27 7.34
C LYS A 539 14.75 -5.48 6.81
N ASN A 540 15.14 -5.69 5.55
CA ASN A 540 16.29 -5.02 4.92
C ASN A 540 15.91 -3.78 4.08
N GLY A 541 14.62 -3.44 3.96
CA GLY A 541 14.17 -2.31 3.13
C GLY A 541 14.27 -2.56 1.63
N HIS A 542 14.40 -3.83 1.20
CA HIS A 542 14.43 -4.28 -0.20
C HIS A 542 13.01 -4.27 -0.80
N SER A 543 12.35 -3.11 -0.68
CA SER A 543 10.94 -2.93 -1.00
C SER A 543 10.66 -1.57 -1.64
N LEU A 544 9.48 -1.46 -2.23
CA LEU A 544 8.91 -0.24 -2.78
C LEU A 544 7.40 -0.21 -2.47
N MET A 545 6.79 0.97 -2.50
CA MET A 545 5.34 1.14 -2.41
C MET A 545 4.75 1.39 -3.79
N SER A 546 3.50 0.99 -4.00
CA SER A 546 2.78 1.15 -5.27
C SER A 546 1.28 1.16 -5.05
N SER A 547 0.55 2.03 -5.76
CA SER A 547 -0.90 1.92 -5.93
C SER A 547 -1.32 1.36 -7.30
N GLY A 548 -0.38 0.76 -8.04
CA GLY A 548 -0.63 0.29 -9.39
C GLY A 548 0.66 0.17 -10.21
N PRO A 549 1.21 1.29 -10.71
CA PRO A 549 2.46 1.29 -11.47
C PRO A 549 3.63 0.86 -10.57
N ILE A 550 4.71 0.35 -11.17
CA ILE A 550 5.91 -0.05 -10.43
C ILE A 550 7.08 0.79 -10.90
N LEU A 551 7.87 1.33 -9.95
CA LEU A 551 9.18 1.91 -10.19
C LEU A 551 10.23 1.18 -9.36
N SER A 552 11.16 0.48 -10.01
CA SER A 552 12.35 -0.09 -9.39
C SER A 552 13.56 0.80 -9.62
N MET A 553 14.41 0.95 -8.61
CA MET A 553 15.73 1.57 -8.71
C MET A 553 16.79 0.55 -8.34
N THR A 554 17.89 0.49 -9.10
CA THR A 554 19.03 -0.39 -8.81
C THR A 554 20.31 0.32 -9.20
N ILE A 555 21.38 0.15 -8.42
CA ILE A 555 22.70 0.64 -8.77
C ILE A 555 23.59 -0.53 -9.13
N THR A 556 24.26 -0.46 -10.28
CA THR A 556 25.24 -1.46 -10.70
C THR A 556 26.65 -0.89 -10.62
N CYS A 557 27.59 -1.72 -10.16
CA CYS A 557 29.01 -1.43 -10.20
C CYS A 557 29.76 -2.73 -10.48
N ASP A 558 30.37 -2.85 -11.67
CA ASP A 558 31.02 -4.06 -12.15
C ASP A 558 30.13 -5.32 -12.05
N SER A 559 30.26 -6.12 -10.98
CA SER A 559 29.48 -7.34 -10.72
C SER A 559 28.53 -7.23 -9.53
N LEU A 560 28.51 -6.07 -8.86
CA LEU A 560 27.66 -5.78 -7.71
C LEU A 560 26.36 -5.11 -8.16
N ASN A 561 25.24 -5.60 -7.64
CA ASN A 561 23.94 -4.91 -7.69
C ASN A 561 23.61 -4.42 -6.28
N VAL A 562 23.17 -3.17 -6.18
CA VAL A 562 22.76 -2.52 -4.94
C VAL A 562 21.29 -2.15 -5.06
N PHE A 563 20.50 -2.51 -4.05
CA PHE A 563 19.06 -2.39 -4.04
C PHE A 563 18.60 -1.37 -2.98
N PRO A 564 17.35 -0.86 -3.07
CA PRO A 564 16.75 -0.08 -1.99
C PRO A 564 16.97 -0.75 -0.64
N GLY A 565 17.35 0.00 0.39
CA GLY A 565 17.77 -0.50 1.71
C GLY A 565 19.28 -0.60 1.91
N ASP A 566 20.05 -0.84 0.84
CA ASP A 566 21.49 -1.08 0.94
C ASP A 566 22.34 0.19 1.14
N ASP A 567 23.59 0.00 1.57
CA ASP A 567 24.64 1.02 1.53
C ASP A 567 25.59 0.77 0.35
N LEU A 568 26.06 1.85 -0.29
CA LEU A 568 27.16 1.84 -1.25
C LEU A 568 28.25 2.82 -0.81
N SER A 569 29.48 2.33 -0.66
CA SER A 569 30.66 3.20 -0.47
C SER A 569 31.41 3.34 -1.79
N THR A 570 31.67 4.58 -2.22
CA THR A 570 32.37 4.86 -3.49
C THR A 570 33.88 5.08 -3.32
N GLU A 571 34.44 4.91 -2.11
CA GLU A 571 35.83 5.28 -1.74
C GLU A 571 36.94 4.68 -2.63
N ASN A 572 36.67 3.56 -3.29
CA ASN A 572 37.61 2.89 -4.19
C ASN A 572 37.00 2.55 -5.56
N LEU A 573 35.87 3.16 -5.90
CA LEU A 573 35.14 2.89 -7.13
C LEU A 573 35.28 4.07 -8.08
N ASN A 574 35.39 3.79 -9.38
CA ASN A 574 35.28 4.82 -10.40
C ASN A 574 33.80 5.11 -10.64
N GLU A 575 33.36 6.32 -10.29
CA GLU A 575 31.95 6.75 -10.40
C GLU A 575 31.43 6.73 -11.86
N GLU A 576 32.32 6.80 -12.85
CA GLU A 576 32.00 6.60 -14.28
C GLU A 576 31.55 5.16 -14.61
N ASN A 577 31.93 4.19 -13.78
CA ASN A 577 31.57 2.77 -13.93
C ASN A 577 30.41 2.35 -13.01
N ILE A 578 29.82 3.30 -12.28
CA ILE A 578 28.64 3.08 -11.44
C ILE A 578 27.44 3.63 -12.17
N PHE A 579 26.38 2.83 -12.32
CA PHE A 579 25.18 3.24 -13.03
C PHE A 579 23.95 3.12 -12.14
N ILE A 580 23.15 4.18 -12.10
CA ILE A 580 21.82 4.17 -11.51
C ILE A 580 20.84 3.82 -12.62
N HIS A 581 20.05 2.77 -12.41
CA HIS A 581 19.00 2.32 -13.31
C HIS A 581 17.64 2.54 -12.68
N LEU A 582 16.73 3.13 -13.44
CA LEU A 582 15.29 3.10 -13.15
C LEU A 582 14.62 2.17 -14.16
N GLN A 583 13.71 1.35 -13.65
CA GLN A 583 12.81 0.55 -14.47
C GLN A 583 11.38 0.79 -13.98
N ALA A 584 10.53 1.28 -14.86
CA ALA A 584 9.14 1.59 -14.59
C ALA A 584 8.19 0.77 -15.48
N ILE A 585 7.09 0.29 -14.90
CA ILE A 585 6.04 -0.43 -15.62
C ILE A 585 4.68 0.12 -15.18
N SER A 586 3.87 0.47 -16.16
CA SER A 586 2.45 0.78 -16.00
C SER A 586 1.66 0.16 -17.16
N ASN A 587 0.34 0.24 -17.12
CA ASN A 587 -0.54 -0.21 -18.19
C ASN A 587 -1.76 0.73 -18.32
N ASN A 588 -2.72 0.40 -19.19
CA ASN A 588 -3.88 1.24 -19.45
C ASN A 588 -4.82 1.39 -18.24
N ASP A 589 -4.79 0.51 -17.25
CA ASP A 589 -5.60 0.60 -16.03
C ASP A 589 -5.00 1.65 -15.08
N TYR A 590 -3.68 1.84 -15.11
CA TYR A 590 -2.93 2.70 -14.18
C TYR A 590 -2.34 3.98 -14.83
N GLY A 591 -2.61 4.24 -16.10
CA GLY A 591 -2.15 5.44 -16.80
C GLY A 591 -0.72 5.35 -17.35
N ASN A 592 -0.33 6.35 -18.13
CA ASN A 592 0.95 6.34 -18.86
C ASN A 592 2.11 6.82 -17.99
N LEU A 593 3.31 6.28 -18.29
CA LEU A 593 4.56 6.76 -17.73
C LEU A 593 4.99 8.06 -18.43
N ASP A 594 5.52 9.00 -17.66
CA ASP A 594 6.03 10.28 -18.17
C ASP A 594 7.34 10.63 -17.47
N ILE A 595 7.26 10.98 -16.18
CA ILE A 595 8.40 11.49 -15.41
C ILE A 595 8.65 10.62 -14.17
N ALA A 596 9.91 10.28 -13.92
CA ALA A 596 10.38 9.82 -12.62
C ALA A 596 11.12 10.96 -11.90
N THR A 597 10.93 11.09 -10.60
CA THR A 597 11.61 12.09 -9.77
C THR A 597 12.47 11.42 -8.73
N PHE A 598 13.77 11.70 -8.78
CA PHE A 598 14.71 11.40 -7.71
C PHE A 598 14.52 12.38 -6.56
N VAL A 599 14.58 11.87 -5.34
CA VAL A 599 14.69 12.64 -4.11
C VAL A 599 16.00 12.27 -3.44
N ILE A 600 16.87 13.25 -3.28
CA ILE A 600 18.20 13.12 -2.70
C ILE A 600 18.19 13.84 -1.36
N GLU A 601 18.21 13.06 -0.28
CA GLU A 601 18.36 13.58 1.07
C GLU A 601 19.83 13.69 1.42
N THR A 602 20.23 14.89 1.86
CA THR A 602 21.49 15.14 2.54
C THR A 602 21.23 15.38 4.02
N LYS A 603 22.27 15.51 4.86
CA LYS A 603 22.07 15.85 6.27
C LYS A 603 21.40 17.22 6.51
N ASP A 604 21.40 18.11 5.51
CA ASP A 604 20.92 19.50 5.65
C ASP A 604 19.67 19.81 4.81
N SER A 605 19.51 19.17 3.64
CA SER A 605 18.45 19.50 2.68
C SER A 605 18.04 18.33 1.80
N SER A 606 16.85 18.45 1.22
CA SER A 606 16.31 17.55 0.18
C SER A 606 16.46 18.20 -1.19
N ILE A 607 16.92 17.45 -2.19
CA ILE A 607 17.07 17.90 -3.58
C ILE A 607 16.21 17.01 -4.48
N TYR A 608 15.52 17.61 -5.44
CA TYR A 608 14.64 16.92 -6.37
C TYR A 608 15.20 17.00 -7.79
N TYR A 609 15.22 15.89 -8.51
CA TYR A 609 15.69 15.82 -9.90
C TYR A 609 14.81 14.90 -10.73
N SER A 610 14.17 15.46 -11.76
CA SER A 610 13.22 14.74 -12.61
C SER A 610 13.84 14.31 -13.93
N VAL A 611 13.47 13.13 -14.40
CA VAL A 611 13.93 12.50 -15.65
C VAL A 611 12.75 11.93 -16.43
N ASP A 612 12.88 11.92 -17.75
CA ASP A 612 11.92 11.24 -18.63
C ASP A 612 12.04 9.71 -18.45
N ILE A 613 10.91 9.07 -18.13
CA ILE A 613 10.77 7.62 -17.98
C ILE A 613 9.64 7.08 -18.86
N SER A 614 9.17 7.86 -19.84
CA SER A 614 8.09 7.45 -20.76
C SER A 614 8.39 6.14 -21.52
N GLY A 615 9.68 5.85 -21.75
CA GLY A 615 10.15 4.58 -22.33
C GLY A 615 10.22 3.40 -21.34
N GLY A 616 9.87 3.59 -20.07
CA GLY A 616 9.90 2.56 -19.02
C GLY A 616 11.28 2.25 -18.45
N GLN A 617 12.35 2.86 -18.96
CA GLN A 617 13.71 2.67 -18.47
C GLN A 617 14.53 3.95 -18.55
N PHE A 618 15.37 4.17 -17.56
CA PHE A 618 16.33 5.27 -17.53
C PHE A 618 17.64 4.78 -16.91
N THR A 619 18.77 5.31 -17.39
CA THR A 619 20.09 4.98 -16.85
C THR A 619 21.00 6.20 -16.90
N ILE A 620 21.73 6.44 -15.82
CA ILE A 620 22.70 7.53 -15.70
C ILE A 620 23.94 7.02 -14.93
N SER A 621 25.12 7.49 -15.31
CA SER A 621 26.34 7.23 -14.53
C SER A 621 26.28 8.01 -13.21
N LEU A 622 26.90 7.52 -12.15
CA LEU A 622 26.93 8.24 -10.87
C LEU A 622 27.68 9.57 -11.00
N ALA A 623 28.73 9.60 -11.84
CA ALA A 623 29.46 10.82 -12.16
C ALA A 623 28.56 11.89 -12.81
N ASP A 624 27.79 11.54 -13.83
CA ASP A 624 26.86 12.46 -14.50
C ASP A 624 25.72 12.89 -13.57
N PHE A 625 25.23 11.97 -12.74
CA PHE A 625 24.22 12.25 -11.73
C PHE A 625 24.71 13.31 -10.73
N TYR A 626 25.92 13.15 -10.19
CA TYR A 626 26.54 14.13 -9.30
C TYR A 626 26.81 15.46 -9.99
N ASN A 627 27.35 15.46 -11.21
CA ASN A 627 27.58 16.68 -11.97
C ASN A 627 26.28 17.47 -12.19
N THR A 628 25.19 16.78 -12.47
CA THR A 628 23.89 17.41 -12.70
C THR A 628 23.34 18.01 -11.41
N ILE A 629 23.35 17.25 -10.32
CA ILE A 629 22.71 17.66 -9.06
C ILE A 629 23.56 18.67 -8.30
N PHE A 630 24.86 18.46 -8.18
CA PHE A 630 25.75 19.25 -7.33
C PHE A 630 26.52 20.35 -8.10
N SER A 631 26.17 20.61 -9.36
CA SER A 631 26.61 21.84 -10.05
C SER A 631 25.92 23.08 -9.48
N THR A 632 24.69 22.94 -9.00
CA THR A 632 23.86 24.01 -8.44
C THR A 632 23.60 23.85 -6.94
N ASN A 633 24.03 22.73 -6.34
CA ASN A 633 23.89 22.42 -4.92
C ASN A 633 25.26 22.11 -4.29
N ASN A 634 25.37 22.24 -2.98
CA ASN A 634 26.61 21.88 -2.28
C ASN A 634 26.84 20.36 -2.36
N TYR A 635 28.00 19.95 -2.87
CA TYR A 635 28.38 18.54 -2.86
C TYR A 635 28.71 18.08 -1.43
N PRO A 636 28.07 17.01 -0.93
CA PRO A 636 28.27 16.57 0.44
C PRO A 636 29.52 15.68 0.53
N GLU A 637 30.72 16.26 0.53
CA GLU A 637 32.00 15.53 0.50
C GLU A 637 32.18 14.55 1.67
N ASN A 638 32.49 13.27 1.35
CA ASN A 638 32.71 12.21 2.34
C ASN A 638 31.53 12.05 3.33
N GLN A 639 30.30 12.21 2.86
CA GLN A 639 29.08 12.07 3.66
C GLN A 639 28.14 11.06 3.02
N TYR A 640 27.27 10.48 3.83
CA TYR A 640 26.17 9.70 3.31
C TYR A 640 25.07 10.63 2.77
N ILE A 641 24.55 10.27 1.61
CA ILE A 641 23.28 10.74 1.06
C ILE A 641 22.31 9.56 0.95
N ALA A 642 21.01 9.83 0.96
CA ALA A 642 20.00 8.83 0.64
C ALA A 642 19.30 9.22 -0.66
N ILE A 643 19.26 8.30 -1.63
CA ILE A 643 18.61 8.53 -2.92
C ILE A 643 17.41 7.61 -3.01
N ARG A 644 16.22 8.16 -3.26
CA ARG A 644 15.02 7.40 -3.63
C ARG A 644 14.43 7.97 -4.91
N ALA A 645 13.53 7.24 -5.54
CA ALA A 645 12.79 7.73 -6.71
C ALA A 645 11.30 7.48 -6.57
N PHE A 646 10.49 8.28 -7.27
CA PHE A 646 9.06 8.02 -7.41
C PHE A 646 8.52 8.41 -8.78
N ILE A 647 7.39 7.83 -9.14
CA ILE A 647 6.59 8.18 -10.32
C ILE A 647 5.16 8.50 -9.90
N GLU A 648 4.50 9.36 -10.67
CA GLU A 648 3.05 9.55 -10.67
C GLU A 648 2.54 9.24 -12.09
N THR A 649 1.45 8.49 -12.19
CA THR A 649 0.72 8.25 -13.43
C THR A 649 -0.72 8.70 -13.25
N ASN A 650 -1.36 9.14 -14.34
CA ASN A 650 -2.76 9.57 -14.30
C ASN A 650 -3.57 8.79 -15.32
N LYS A 651 -4.64 8.13 -14.85
CA LYS A 651 -5.64 7.48 -15.68
C LYS A 651 -6.82 8.44 -15.85
N VAL A 652 -7.02 8.93 -17.07
CA VAL A 652 -8.22 9.69 -17.44
C VAL A 652 -9.26 8.73 -18.01
N TYR A 653 -10.48 8.80 -17.49
CA TYR A 653 -11.60 7.97 -17.93
C TYR A 653 -12.37 8.66 -19.06
N SER A 654 -12.90 7.88 -20.00
CA SER A 654 -13.91 8.40 -20.94
C SER A 654 -15.20 8.78 -20.20
N GLU A 655 -16.12 9.52 -20.83
CA GLU A 655 -17.39 9.89 -20.18
C GLU A 655 -18.16 8.68 -19.64
N GLN A 656 -18.22 7.58 -20.42
CA GLN A 656 -18.87 6.34 -20.01
C GLN A 656 -18.13 5.64 -18.87
N GLN A 657 -16.80 5.58 -18.92
CA GLN A 657 -15.99 5.02 -17.84
C GLN A 657 -16.12 5.85 -16.57
N ALA A 658 -16.18 7.17 -16.68
CA ALA A 658 -16.26 8.06 -15.52
C ALA A 658 -17.54 7.84 -14.71
N LEU A 659 -18.66 7.53 -15.39
CA LEU A 659 -19.92 7.14 -14.73
C LEU A 659 -19.74 5.83 -13.94
N LEU A 660 -19.09 4.83 -14.53
CA LEU A 660 -18.90 3.51 -13.91
C LEU A 660 -17.88 3.55 -12.74
N HIS A 661 -16.80 4.31 -12.90
CA HIS A 661 -15.75 4.50 -11.90
C HIS A 661 -16.08 5.58 -10.87
N ARG A 662 -17.19 6.32 -11.04
CA ARG A 662 -17.63 7.42 -10.16
C ARG A 662 -16.62 8.57 -10.03
N LYS A 663 -15.70 8.71 -10.99
CA LYS A 663 -14.63 9.72 -11.02
C LYS A 663 -14.14 9.97 -12.45
N ASN A 664 -13.63 11.17 -12.73
CA ASN A 664 -13.15 11.53 -14.08
C ASN A 664 -11.72 11.07 -14.37
N SER A 665 -10.90 10.94 -13.32
CA SER A 665 -9.54 10.46 -13.42
C SER A 665 -9.08 9.87 -12.10
N GLU A 666 -7.98 9.12 -12.13
CA GLU A 666 -7.31 8.59 -10.94
C GLU A 666 -5.79 8.75 -11.07
N LYS A 667 -5.15 9.25 -10.02
CA LYS A 667 -3.69 9.30 -9.91
C LYS A 667 -3.18 8.07 -9.17
N TYR A 668 -2.10 7.49 -9.67
CA TYR A 668 -1.39 6.39 -9.05
C TYR A 668 0.08 6.72 -8.88
N HIS A 669 0.72 6.10 -7.88
CA HIS A 669 2.11 6.38 -7.55
C HIS A 669 2.90 5.12 -7.28
N SER A 670 4.22 5.24 -7.40
CA SER A 670 5.16 4.25 -6.89
C SER A 670 6.39 4.93 -6.31
N TYR A 671 6.85 4.47 -5.14
CA TYR A 671 7.97 5.03 -4.39
C TYR A 671 8.97 3.95 -4.03
N THR A 672 10.26 4.15 -4.33
CA THR A 672 11.31 3.24 -3.86
C THR A 672 11.68 3.56 -2.41
N ASN A 673 12.14 2.55 -1.66
CA ASN A 673 13.00 2.84 -0.52
C ASN A 673 14.32 3.49 -0.98
N PRO A 674 15.05 4.19 -0.09
CA PRO A 674 16.31 4.82 -0.47
C PRO A 674 17.45 3.81 -0.65
N ILE A 675 18.44 4.18 -1.45
CA ILE A 675 19.79 3.61 -1.42
C ILE A 675 20.70 4.65 -0.76
N TRP A 676 21.49 4.24 0.22
CA TRP A 676 22.40 5.13 0.94
C TRP A 676 23.78 5.09 0.31
N ILE A 677 24.25 6.21 -0.21
CA ILE A 677 25.55 6.31 -0.88
C ILE A 677 26.47 7.19 -0.06
N LYS A 678 27.65 6.68 0.28
CA LYS A 678 28.73 7.50 0.82
C LYS A 678 29.49 8.11 -0.34
N THR A 679 29.41 9.43 -0.48
CA THR A 679 30.14 10.20 -1.48
C THR A 679 31.64 10.22 -1.19
N ASN A 680 32.42 10.55 -2.22
CA ASN A 680 33.87 10.63 -2.13
C ASN A 680 34.37 12.01 -1.70
N LEU A 681 35.68 12.12 -1.46
CA LEU A 681 36.38 13.40 -1.44
C LEU A 681 36.50 13.92 -2.87
N LEU A 682 36.18 15.20 -3.08
CA LEU A 682 36.33 15.83 -4.38
C LEU A 682 37.80 15.89 -4.80
N THR A 683 38.21 15.06 -5.76
CA THR A 683 39.51 15.18 -6.45
C THR A 683 39.43 16.03 -7.72
N THR A 684 38.22 16.40 -8.14
CA THR A 684 37.92 17.18 -9.35
C THR A 684 37.03 18.37 -9.02
N VAL A 685 37.34 19.53 -9.59
CA VAL A 685 36.50 20.73 -9.48
C VAL A 685 35.23 20.48 -10.31
N PHE A 686 34.06 20.43 -9.67
CA PHE A 686 32.81 20.61 -10.40
C PHE A 686 32.85 21.99 -11.04
N GLU A 687 32.97 22.06 -12.36
CA GLU A 687 32.77 23.33 -13.05
C GLU A 687 31.33 23.76 -12.76
N GLN A 688 31.14 24.84 -11.98
CA GLN A 688 29.90 25.61 -12.01
C GLN A 688 29.73 26.17 -13.41
N ASN A 689 29.23 25.34 -14.32
CA ASN A 689 28.81 25.74 -15.64
C ASN A 689 27.29 25.56 -15.66
N SER A 690 26.58 26.58 -15.19
CA SER A 690 25.13 26.75 -15.37
C SER A 690 24.72 26.92 -16.84
N ASP A 691 25.55 26.47 -17.79
CA ASP A 691 25.52 26.80 -19.20
C ASP A 691 26.35 25.79 -20.02
N ILE A 692 25.92 24.53 -19.99
CA ILE A 692 26.61 23.44 -20.71
C ILE A 692 26.24 23.51 -22.20
N ILE A 693 27.12 24.11 -23.01
CA ILE A 693 27.12 23.88 -24.46
C ILE A 693 27.71 22.49 -24.73
N ARG A 694 26.89 21.58 -25.27
CA ARG A 694 27.31 20.22 -25.67
C ARG A 694 27.99 20.24 -27.03
N ILE A 695 29.16 19.60 -27.13
CA ILE A 695 29.87 19.39 -28.39
C ILE A 695 30.06 17.90 -28.66
N TYR A 696 29.72 17.44 -29.87
CA TYR A 696 29.79 16.02 -30.22
C TYR A 696 29.84 15.79 -31.74
N PRO A 697 30.41 14.68 -32.23
CA PRO A 697 31.32 13.83 -31.48
C PRO A 697 32.61 14.60 -31.13
N ASN A 698 33.19 14.30 -29.98
CA ASN A 698 34.48 14.83 -29.56
C ASN A 698 35.16 13.78 -28.66
N PRO A 699 36.15 13.02 -29.15
CA PRO A 699 36.93 13.25 -30.36
C PRO A 699 36.16 13.08 -31.69
N THR A 700 36.66 13.68 -32.78
CA THR A 700 36.07 13.58 -34.14
C THR A 700 37.13 13.59 -35.25
N GLU A 701 36.79 13.09 -36.43
CA GLU A 701 37.67 13.12 -37.62
C GLU A 701 37.46 14.38 -38.48
N ASN A 702 36.20 14.70 -38.80
CA ASN A 702 35.86 15.71 -39.81
C ASN A 702 34.80 16.72 -39.36
N LEU A 703 33.76 16.29 -38.64
CA LEU A 703 32.62 17.13 -38.29
C LEU A 703 32.38 17.15 -36.79
N ILE A 704 32.06 18.33 -36.25
CA ILE A 704 31.57 18.46 -34.88
C ILE A 704 30.27 19.27 -34.85
N TYR A 705 29.37 18.87 -33.96
CA TYR A 705 28.07 19.48 -33.74
C TYR A 705 28.04 20.16 -32.38
N ILE A 706 27.32 21.29 -32.32
CA ILE A 706 27.02 22.03 -31.11
C ILE A 706 25.49 22.06 -30.96
N ASP A 707 24.95 21.58 -29.82
CA ASP A 707 23.52 21.70 -29.52
C ASP A 707 23.18 23.14 -29.11
N LYS A 708 22.16 23.74 -29.73
CA LYS A 708 21.57 25.00 -29.26
C LYS A 708 20.55 24.73 -28.15
N THR A 709 21.00 24.36 -26.96
CA THR A 709 20.07 24.12 -25.83
C THR A 709 19.65 25.38 -25.08
N TYR A 710 20.08 26.58 -25.52
CA TYR A 710 19.68 27.86 -24.92
C TYR A 710 19.52 28.95 -25.99
N ALA A 711 18.49 29.78 -25.83
CA ALA A 711 18.11 30.88 -26.72
C ALA A 711 19.13 32.04 -26.74
N GLN A 712 20.36 31.81 -27.21
CA GLN A 712 21.32 32.86 -27.53
C GLN A 712 21.81 32.76 -28.96
N ASP A 713 21.80 33.89 -29.66
CA ASP A 713 22.41 34.03 -30.98
C ASP A 713 23.93 33.94 -30.83
N ILE A 714 24.52 32.83 -31.30
CA ILE A 714 25.97 32.66 -31.39
C ILE A 714 26.49 33.62 -32.46
N GLU A 715 27.33 34.58 -32.06
CA GLU A 715 27.89 35.62 -32.93
C GLU A 715 29.11 35.12 -33.70
N SER A 716 29.96 34.33 -33.05
CA SER A 716 31.14 33.76 -33.70
C SER A 716 31.62 32.47 -33.04
N ILE A 717 32.30 31.67 -33.84
CA ILE A 717 32.99 30.46 -33.41
C ILE A 717 34.42 30.54 -33.94
N ILE A 718 35.40 30.37 -33.05
CA ILE A 718 36.82 30.47 -33.35
C ILE A 718 37.51 29.20 -32.87
N ILE A 719 38.24 28.53 -33.76
CA ILE A 719 39.12 27.42 -33.39
C ILE A 719 40.55 27.93 -33.29
N THR A 720 41.25 27.63 -32.20
CA THR A 720 42.67 27.95 -32.00
C THR A 720 43.46 26.70 -31.65
N SER A 721 44.68 26.57 -32.17
CA SER A 721 45.62 25.54 -31.73
C SER A 721 46.23 25.90 -30.36
N LEU A 722 46.90 24.94 -29.72
CA LEU A 722 47.50 25.13 -28.38
C LEU A 722 48.59 26.21 -28.32
N ASP A 723 49.21 26.56 -29.45
CA ASP A 723 50.18 27.66 -29.60
C ASP A 723 49.50 29.03 -29.86
N GLY A 724 48.16 29.08 -29.83
CA GLY A 724 47.37 30.31 -29.98
C GLY A 724 47.07 30.72 -31.42
N LYS A 725 47.41 29.90 -32.42
CA LYS A 725 47.12 30.22 -33.83
C LYS A 725 45.65 29.94 -34.17
N ILE A 726 44.96 30.96 -34.72
CA ILE A 726 43.59 30.81 -35.22
C ILE A 726 43.59 29.88 -36.45
N CYS A 727 42.72 28.88 -36.39
CA CYS A 727 42.54 27.86 -37.40
C CYS A 727 41.22 28.11 -38.15
N ASN A 728 41.27 28.15 -39.48
CA ASN A 728 40.09 28.41 -40.30
C ASN A 728 39.19 27.16 -40.37
N SER A 729 37.93 27.30 -40.00
CA SER A 729 36.88 26.28 -40.19
C SER A 729 35.61 26.95 -40.73
N THR A 730 34.86 26.24 -41.55
CA THR A 730 33.54 26.68 -42.02
C THR A 730 32.46 26.07 -41.13
N PHE A 731 31.44 26.86 -40.80
CA PHE A 731 30.27 26.37 -40.06
C PHE A 731 28.98 26.67 -40.81
N ASP A 732 27.98 25.80 -40.62
CA ASP A 732 26.63 25.95 -41.14
C ASP A 732 25.62 25.80 -39.99
N CYS A 733 24.55 26.59 -40.06
CA CYS A 733 23.50 26.62 -39.05
C CYS A 733 22.25 25.92 -39.58
N LYS A 734 21.86 24.79 -38.98
CA LYS A 734 20.63 24.06 -39.37
C LYS A 734 19.73 23.85 -38.16
N HIS A 735 18.53 24.44 -38.20
CA HIS A 735 17.48 24.33 -37.18
C HIS A 735 18.02 24.54 -35.75
N ASP A 736 18.31 23.46 -35.03
CA ASP A 736 18.66 23.46 -33.60
C ASP A 736 20.13 23.10 -33.30
N LYS A 737 20.99 22.99 -34.33
CA LYS A 737 22.38 22.58 -34.20
C LYS A 737 23.31 23.41 -35.10
N ILE A 738 24.54 23.63 -34.64
CA ILE A 738 25.63 24.18 -35.48
C ILE A 738 26.55 23.04 -35.87
N CYS A 739 26.83 22.90 -37.18
CA CYS A 739 27.78 21.93 -37.71
C CYS A 739 29.06 22.66 -38.13
N ILE A 740 30.21 22.19 -37.66
CA ILE A 740 31.52 22.73 -38.01
C ILE A 740 32.31 21.67 -38.75
N ASP A 741 32.80 22.03 -39.94
CA ASP A 741 33.74 21.20 -40.69
C ASP A 741 35.18 21.55 -40.30
N ILE A 742 35.86 20.56 -39.71
CA ILE A 742 37.25 20.63 -39.27
C ILE A 742 38.16 19.72 -40.09
N SER A 743 37.71 19.19 -41.22
CA SER A 743 38.47 18.28 -42.10
C SER A 743 39.84 18.87 -42.49
N CYS A 744 39.95 20.19 -42.62
CA CYS A 744 41.17 20.93 -42.92
C CYS A 744 42.22 20.99 -41.78
N LEU A 745 41.84 20.66 -40.54
CA LEU A 745 42.76 20.68 -39.39
C LEU A 745 43.64 19.42 -39.37
N SER A 746 44.85 19.52 -38.82
CA SER A 746 45.70 18.34 -38.52
C SER A 746 45.18 17.58 -37.30
N LYS A 747 45.58 16.32 -37.14
CA LYS A 747 45.30 15.55 -35.91
C LYS A 747 45.92 16.24 -34.71
N GLY A 748 45.17 16.42 -33.63
CA GLY A 748 45.64 17.16 -32.46
C GLY A 748 44.52 17.74 -31.58
N ILE A 749 44.94 18.51 -30.58
CA ILE A 749 44.06 19.17 -29.62
C ILE A 749 43.96 20.65 -29.98
N TYR A 750 42.74 21.18 -29.95
CA TYR A 750 42.40 22.56 -30.27
C TYR A 750 41.48 23.13 -29.18
N ASN A 751 41.42 24.46 -29.10
CA ASN A 751 40.44 25.20 -28.31
C ASN A 751 39.34 25.71 -29.25
N LEU A 752 38.09 25.36 -28.96
CA LEU A 752 36.89 25.86 -29.62
C LEU A 752 36.28 26.95 -28.75
N GLN A 753 36.39 28.19 -29.20
CA GLN A 753 35.80 29.36 -28.55
C GLN A 753 34.46 29.68 -29.22
N ILE A 754 33.39 29.78 -28.43
CA ILE A 754 32.03 30.09 -28.84
C ILE A 754 31.65 31.41 -28.17
N GLN A 755 31.35 32.43 -28.98
CA GLN A 755 30.99 33.76 -28.50
C GLN A 755 29.52 34.05 -28.80
N SER A 756 28.84 34.57 -27.78
CA SER A 756 27.47 35.11 -27.83
C SER A 756 27.49 36.57 -27.37
N GLN A 757 26.36 37.28 -27.51
CA GLN A 757 26.20 38.65 -27.00
C GLN A 757 26.51 38.80 -25.50
N GLN A 758 26.36 37.72 -24.71
CA GLN A 758 26.45 37.80 -23.25
C GLN A 758 27.72 37.17 -22.66
N LYS A 759 28.40 36.26 -23.38
CA LYS A 759 29.56 35.51 -22.86
C LYS A 759 30.40 34.82 -23.93
N ILE A 760 31.61 34.43 -23.54
CA ILE A 760 32.55 33.62 -24.32
C ILE A 760 32.76 32.28 -23.59
N ILE A 761 32.57 31.16 -24.30
CA ILE A 761 32.77 29.79 -23.79
C ILE A 761 33.93 29.16 -24.54
N ILE A 762 34.84 28.47 -23.85
CA ILE A 762 35.96 27.75 -24.46
C ILE A 762 35.81 26.26 -24.14
N LYS A 763 35.83 25.41 -25.16
CA LYS A 763 35.79 23.94 -25.04
C LYS A 763 37.00 23.31 -25.71
N LYS A 764 37.46 22.18 -25.18
CA LYS A 764 38.52 21.36 -25.80
C LYS A 764 37.94 20.60 -27.00
N LEU A 765 38.59 20.68 -28.16
CA LEU A 765 38.28 19.91 -29.36
C LEU A 765 39.44 18.94 -29.63
N VAL A 766 39.12 17.67 -29.88
CA VAL A 766 40.11 16.62 -30.19
C VAL A 766 39.85 16.10 -31.60
N LYS A 767 40.80 16.32 -32.50
CA LYS A 767 40.79 15.76 -33.86
C LYS A 767 41.65 14.51 -33.94
N THR A 768 41.04 13.39 -34.31
CA THR A 768 41.68 12.05 -34.35
C THR A 768 42.23 11.64 -35.70
#